data_AF-A0A135RUC0-F1
#
_entry.id   AF-A0A135RUC0-F1
#
_cell.length_a   1.000
_cell.length_b   1.000
_cell.length_c   1.000
_cell.angle_alpha   90.00
_cell.angle_beta   90.00
_cell.angle_gamma   90.00
#
_symmetry.space_group_name_H-M   'P 1'
#
loop_
_entity.id
_entity.type
_entity.pdbx_description
1 polymer ?
#
loop_
_entity_poly.entity_id
_entity_poly.type
_entity_poly.pdbx_seq_one_letter_code
_entity_poly.pdbx_strand_id
1 'polypeptide(L)'
;MDQSKPSYLIVGAGVFGVSTAYHLIKKYPDASVTLVDKDAFDADERVAASWDWNKVVRADYDDFTYCQLALEAQDTFKNDPLWQPYFHQTGVYWICRSDYAQNVIDHHKKLGRKDDIIALPISEARKLYNGLFEDADYSGAKEVLVNRASGWAAAGDCLRAVTRESIKLGVKYVTAETASLEFDQRGNCTGIKTTTGEILTAEHTILSTGAYTPKLLELSAAKSGLSNLRAGDRILAAGITTGMAELDEEEYKKYADMPVGFQGYTGHGKPFIGSIPPTKDRELKWWGSKIFSNTKEILPGRHVSAPPPATDYSQWKVSRQLKEDIIEQRNLWYGKKSANWKMTKHRICWDAFTTSSDFIISPHSAAKGLYLATCGSFHGFKFFPVLGKYVIQMLEDSLSPELKTRWAWDRERPDHLQNPEYPNSELTDLVDPDERLQTLEEKLDLLLSGGGLPNHHARQGQPQTQQQATFEEVTDASEKSFSATPPSRRNRQDYPTDNSNSVVFDPDDMATGINLYFKYCHRQPIWCFERDEVGDYDSLPEELASSILALTSRFSEQRDHMQLFSSNAKTLIMLRIANGTVDITTIESLCLLSYASFIDGNVHLGQFHLGLSLQLCRSAMLDMESVYAVDDSTTDRKKRLFWSLQLLEQSYGRQDGLLSFPNDVRRPTLPSSGSQSEQDSCKAPPLPRDDLGTSSPGETGIWNTSVCLGWVWSQVRKYVSDCSRNILKEPWRHDSTYAKVLSDFMETENRIPMCHRYDSVKFYERKIDELKVNRDYWAPWLKEQFTYHAIPTVLNHPFLYIVGAQHNPNLGIPNTFWRRSSEQALLHATWIVRMIDMVVDKQVPLVDPFFGHVAAIAATVHLYYCCAAAARLKHKSNTDFAKCRRFLKSFIPCSAACGALDRNLDRMTRIAAGTENMDVEDWMPSKIYLSVPLMWEILQFNSTTDCQEIPTAGLLDASLTPAVPPVDTSDSSTLEIIVATSPEITINIADGGQEAPTSTYKRTQNVSSNPANSTATSSSSSSTSRAAVFDPPTVEQIDSLTFNTTPWLYADPSQLVGIGDMSYPQSEPGNAWWEGENFNNIIFNQF
;
A
#
# COMPACT_ATOMS: atom_id res chain seq x y z
N MET A 1 27.06 0.96 57.72
CA MET A 1 25.65 1.31 57.45
C MET A 1 24.86 0.05 57.63
N ASP A 2 23.69 0.12 58.25
CA ASP A 2 22.79 -1.03 58.31
C ASP A 2 22.26 -1.29 56.88
N GLN A 3 22.42 -2.50 56.35
CA GLN A 3 22.00 -2.80 54.98
C GLN A 3 20.50 -3.07 54.99
N SER A 4 19.72 -2.03 54.65
CA SER A 4 18.28 -2.16 54.44
C SER A 4 18.00 -3.28 53.44
N LYS A 5 17.22 -4.28 53.87
CA LYS A 5 16.79 -5.39 53.03
C LYS A 5 16.20 -4.87 51.71
N PRO A 6 16.62 -5.39 50.55
CA PRO A 6 16.14 -4.88 49.27
C PRO A 6 14.63 -5.05 49.16
N SER A 7 13.99 -4.08 48.50
CA SER A 7 12.53 -4.01 48.39
C SER A 7 12.09 -3.93 46.93
N TYR A 8 11.11 -4.76 46.59
CA TYR A 8 10.61 -4.97 45.23
C TYR A 8 9.09 -4.76 45.21
N LEU A 9 8.63 -3.88 44.33
CA LEU A 9 7.22 -3.58 44.09
C LEU A 9 6.88 -3.93 42.65
N ILE A 10 6.16 -5.04 42.47
CA ILE A 10 5.82 -5.59 41.16
C ILE A 10 4.37 -5.22 40.85
N VAL A 11 4.13 -4.59 39.71
CA VAL A 11 2.82 -4.06 39.32
C VAL A 11 2.27 -4.87 38.15
N GLY A 12 1.15 -5.57 38.38
CA GLY A 12 0.52 -6.53 37.48
C GLY A 12 0.85 -7.98 37.83
N ALA A 13 -0.13 -8.74 38.34
CA ALA A 13 -0.01 -10.15 38.69
C ALA A 13 -0.46 -11.09 37.55
N GLY A 14 -0.01 -10.79 36.34
CA GLY A 14 0.05 -11.74 35.23
C GLY A 14 1.34 -12.58 35.26
N VAL A 15 1.58 -13.39 34.22
CA VAL A 15 2.73 -14.31 34.18
C VAL A 15 4.10 -13.67 34.43
N PHE A 16 4.37 -12.48 33.89
CA PHE A 16 5.64 -11.78 34.15
C PHE A 16 5.80 -11.43 35.64
N GLY A 17 4.80 -10.78 36.24
CA GLY A 17 4.88 -10.31 37.62
C GLY A 17 4.84 -11.45 38.66
N VAL A 18 3.98 -12.45 38.45
CA VAL A 18 3.90 -13.64 39.33
C VAL A 18 5.18 -14.46 39.24
N SER A 19 5.74 -14.67 38.04
CA SER A 19 7.02 -15.38 37.89
C SER A 19 8.17 -14.60 38.54
N THR A 20 8.20 -13.28 38.37
CA THR A 20 9.17 -12.39 39.01
C THR A 20 9.09 -12.46 40.54
N ALA A 21 7.88 -12.39 41.10
CA ALA A 21 7.65 -12.46 42.55
C ALA A 21 8.11 -13.81 43.13
N TYR A 22 7.72 -14.92 42.48
CA TYR A 22 8.13 -16.28 42.86
C TYR A 22 9.64 -16.47 42.86
N HIS A 23 10.32 -16.03 41.80
CA HIS A 23 11.77 -16.17 41.69
C HIS A 23 12.51 -15.26 42.68
N LEU A 24 12.02 -14.03 42.90
CA LEU A 24 12.66 -13.09 43.83
C LEU A 24 12.57 -13.62 45.26
N ILE A 25 11.40 -14.08 45.71
CA ILE A 25 11.26 -14.60 47.07
C ILE A 25 12.01 -15.93 47.27
N LYS A 26 12.14 -16.77 46.24
CA LYS A 26 12.98 -17.98 46.31
C LYS A 26 14.48 -17.68 46.38
N LYS A 27 14.96 -16.65 45.66
CA LYS A 27 16.39 -16.28 45.66
C LYS A 27 16.77 -15.41 46.86
N TYR A 28 15.84 -14.58 47.32
CA TYR A 28 16.02 -13.63 48.43
C TYR A 28 14.86 -13.75 49.45
N PRO A 29 14.81 -14.83 50.26
CA PRO A 29 13.72 -15.02 51.25
C PRO A 29 13.61 -13.91 52.29
N ASP A 30 14.68 -13.16 52.50
CA ASP A 30 14.74 -12.02 53.41
C ASP A 30 14.26 -10.68 52.81
N ALA A 31 14.01 -10.61 51.50
CA ALA A 31 13.63 -9.38 50.80
C ALA A 31 12.15 -9.03 50.96
N SER A 32 11.82 -7.73 50.88
CA SER A 32 10.43 -7.28 50.88
C SER A 32 9.87 -7.32 49.44
N VAL A 33 9.08 -8.35 49.12
CA VAL A 33 8.46 -8.50 47.80
C VAL A 33 6.95 -8.23 47.89
N THR A 34 6.48 -7.15 47.28
CA THR A 34 5.07 -6.80 47.17
C THR A 34 4.61 -6.92 45.72
N LEU A 35 3.51 -7.64 45.48
CA LEU A 35 2.88 -7.83 44.17
C LEU A 35 1.51 -7.15 44.19
N VAL A 36 1.30 -6.17 43.31
CA VAL A 36 0.09 -5.35 43.22
C VAL A 36 -0.66 -5.66 41.93
N ASP A 37 -1.97 -5.83 42.00
CA ASP A 37 -2.86 -5.98 40.84
C ASP A 37 -4.22 -5.35 41.16
N LYS A 38 -5.00 -4.92 40.16
CA LYS A 38 -6.36 -4.42 40.39
C LYS A 38 -7.33 -5.54 40.79
N ASP A 39 -7.06 -6.78 40.35
CA ASP A 39 -7.90 -7.95 40.61
C ASP A 39 -7.27 -8.85 41.69
N ALA A 40 -8.08 -9.48 42.54
CA ALA A 40 -7.60 -10.49 43.49
C ALA A 40 -7.10 -11.74 42.75
N PHE A 41 -6.05 -12.42 43.25
CA PHE A 41 -5.42 -13.54 42.54
C PHE A 41 -6.36 -14.75 42.33
N ASP A 42 -7.37 -14.87 43.18
CA ASP A 42 -8.40 -15.90 43.24
C ASP A 42 -9.83 -15.37 43.02
N ALA A 43 -9.97 -14.17 42.45
CA ALA A 43 -11.24 -13.71 41.89
C ALA A 43 -11.83 -14.70 40.87
N ASP A 44 -13.11 -14.55 40.54
CA ASP A 44 -13.76 -15.34 39.48
C ASP A 44 -13.31 -14.88 38.08
N GLU A 45 -13.20 -13.56 37.89
CA GLU A 45 -12.73 -12.93 36.65
C GLU A 45 -11.51 -12.02 36.90
N ARG A 46 -10.59 -11.99 35.93
CA ARG A 46 -9.42 -11.10 35.91
C ARG A 46 -9.10 -10.69 34.48
N VAL A 47 -8.58 -9.47 34.30
CA VAL A 47 -8.31 -8.91 32.96
C VAL A 47 -7.04 -9.43 32.29
N ALA A 48 -6.17 -10.16 33.00
CA ALA A 48 -4.88 -10.58 32.48
C ALA A 48 -5.01 -11.57 31.30
N ALA A 49 -4.21 -11.40 30.23
CA ALA A 49 -4.14 -12.31 29.09
C ALA A 49 -3.83 -13.79 29.44
N SER A 50 -3.28 -14.01 30.64
CA SER A 50 -2.94 -15.33 31.20
C SER A 50 -4.03 -15.94 32.08
N TRP A 51 -5.08 -15.18 32.39
CA TRP A 51 -6.30 -15.67 33.00
C TRP A 51 -7.20 -16.27 31.92
N ASP A 52 -6.90 -17.50 31.54
CA ASP A 52 -7.52 -18.22 30.42
C ASP A 52 -7.71 -19.70 30.80
N TRP A 53 -8.63 -20.42 30.17
CA TRP A 53 -8.83 -21.85 30.41
C TRP A 53 -7.59 -22.66 30.04
N ASN A 54 -7.01 -22.37 28.87
CA ASN A 54 -5.86 -23.06 28.32
C ASN A 54 -4.98 -22.15 27.45
N LYS A 55 -3.66 -22.38 27.45
CA LYS A 55 -2.69 -21.70 26.57
C LYS A 55 -1.68 -22.70 26.03
N VAL A 56 -1.11 -22.43 24.86
CA VAL A 56 -0.15 -23.34 24.21
C VAL A 56 1.22 -23.26 24.89
N VAL A 57 1.81 -24.42 25.15
CA VAL A 57 3.20 -24.59 25.63
C VAL A 57 3.97 -25.33 24.54
N ARG A 58 4.79 -24.61 23.78
CA ARG A 58 5.51 -25.16 22.61
C ARG A 58 6.91 -24.56 22.45
N ALA A 59 7.88 -25.41 22.11
CA ALA A 59 9.24 -25.00 21.73
C ALA A 59 9.39 -24.63 20.25
N ASP A 60 8.38 -24.90 19.43
CA ASP A 60 8.45 -24.72 17.99
C ASP A 60 8.65 -23.24 17.62
N TYR A 61 9.89 -22.87 17.27
CA TYR A 61 10.33 -21.53 16.84
C TYR A 61 11.42 -21.61 15.76
N ASP A 62 11.24 -20.81 14.72
CA ASP A 62 12.20 -20.46 13.68
C ASP A 62 13.18 -19.35 14.11
N ASP A 63 12.95 -18.71 15.26
CA ASP A 63 13.97 -17.99 16.02
C ASP A 63 14.72 -18.95 16.96
N PHE A 64 16.04 -19.03 16.84
CA PHE A 64 16.88 -19.96 17.62
C PHE A 64 16.87 -19.64 19.12
N THR A 65 16.88 -18.36 19.48
CA THR A 65 16.95 -17.90 20.87
C THR A 65 15.62 -18.16 21.58
N TYR A 66 14.48 -17.84 20.96
CA TYR A 66 13.17 -18.22 21.52
C TYR A 66 12.91 -19.72 21.53
N CYS A 67 13.47 -20.49 20.59
CA CYS A 67 13.49 -21.96 20.66
C CYS A 67 14.19 -22.42 21.95
N GLN A 68 15.40 -21.92 22.24
CA GLN A 68 16.13 -22.25 23.46
C GLN A 68 15.40 -21.82 24.74
N LEU A 69 14.86 -20.60 24.79
CA LEU A 69 14.09 -20.07 25.92
C LEU A 69 12.81 -20.89 26.18
N ALA A 70 12.11 -21.32 25.11
CA ALA A 70 10.88 -22.08 25.21
C ALA A 70 11.15 -23.54 25.62
N LEU A 71 12.27 -24.13 25.18
CA LEU A 71 12.73 -25.44 25.62
C LEU A 71 13.10 -25.47 27.12
N GLU A 72 13.69 -24.40 27.66
CA GLU A 72 13.92 -24.27 29.11
C GLU A 72 12.60 -24.19 29.90
N ALA A 73 11.65 -23.39 29.41
CA ALA A 73 10.33 -23.26 30.01
C ALA A 73 9.52 -24.56 29.95
N GLN A 74 9.60 -25.29 28.84
CA GLN A 74 8.93 -26.58 28.62
C GLN A 74 9.51 -27.68 29.51
N ASP A 75 10.82 -27.74 29.71
CA ASP A 75 11.43 -28.65 30.69
C ASP A 75 10.95 -28.34 32.11
N THR A 76 10.78 -27.06 32.46
CA THR A 76 10.26 -26.68 33.78
C THR A 76 8.78 -27.08 33.93
N PHE A 77 7.96 -26.82 32.91
CA PHE A 77 6.57 -27.31 32.84
C PHE A 77 6.46 -28.84 32.91
N LYS A 78 7.47 -29.58 32.46
CA LYS A 78 7.46 -31.05 32.43
C LYS A 78 7.96 -31.68 33.73
N ASN A 79 8.90 -31.05 34.42
CA ASN A 79 9.66 -31.67 35.52
C ASN A 79 9.47 -31.02 36.91
N ASP A 80 9.08 -29.75 37.02
CA ASP A 80 8.89 -29.11 38.32
C ASP A 80 7.46 -29.38 38.87
N PRO A 81 7.31 -29.94 40.09
CA PRO A 81 6.01 -30.29 40.68
C PRO A 81 5.00 -29.15 40.83
N LEU A 82 5.41 -27.87 40.77
CA LEU A 82 4.50 -26.73 40.83
C LEU A 82 3.82 -26.44 39.47
N TRP A 83 4.45 -26.79 38.35
CA TRP A 83 3.92 -26.55 37.00
C TRP A 83 3.44 -27.82 36.30
N GLN A 84 4.05 -28.96 36.57
CA GLN A 84 3.72 -30.26 35.96
C GLN A 84 2.23 -30.65 36.07
N PRO A 85 1.50 -30.40 37.18
CA PRO A 85 0.07 -30.72 37.27
C PRO A 85 -0.84 -29.95 36.30
N TYR A 86 -0.32 -28.91 35.64
CA TYR A 86 -1.07 -28.05 34.73
C TYR A 86 -0.67 -28.24 33.26
N PHE A 87 0.40 -28.99 32.95
CA PHE A 87 0.89 -29.19 31.58
C PHE A 87 0.38 -30.50 30.96
N HIS A 88 -0.23 -30.38 29.79
CA HIS A 88 -0.83 -31.46 29.00
C HIS A 88 -0.04 -31.63 27.70
N GLN A 89 0.84 -32.63 27.65
CA GLN A 89 1.76 -32.90 26.54
C GLN A 89 1.07 -33.60 25.35
N THR A 90 -0.04 -33.05 24.83
CA THR A 90 -0.82 -33.66 23.73
C THR A 90 -0.22 -33.48 22.33
N GLY A 91 0.87 -32.71 22.22
CA GLY A 91 1.56 -32.40 20.98
C GLY A 91 1.08 -31.14 20.27
N VAL A 92 1.75 -30.83 19.17
CA VAL A 92 1.42 -29.77 18.19
C VAL A 92 1.29 -30.40 16.80
N TYR A 93 0.32 -29.91 16.02
CA TYR A 93 0.11 -30.22 14.61
C TYR A 93 0.07 -28.90 13.84
N TRP A 94 1.16 -28.55 13.15
CA TRP A 94 1.33 -27.26 12.49
C TRP A 94 1.42 -27.43 10.98
N ILE A 95 0.43 -26.91 10.26
CA ILE A 95 0.37 -26.88 8.80
C ILE A 95 1.29 -25.76 8.30
N CYS A 96 2.43 -26.10 7.72
CA CYS A 96 3.47 -25.15 7.33
C CYS A 96 3.39 -24.80 5.84
N ARG A 97 3.28 -23.50 5.54
CA ARG A 97 3.25 -22.91 4.17
C ARG A 97 4.63 -22.39 3.71
N SER A 98 5.68 -22.68 4.47
CA SER A 98 7.07 -22.29 4.24
C SER A 98 8.02 -23.31 4.89
N ASP A 99 9.34 -23.10 4.82
CA ASP A 99 10.37 -23.96 5.42
C ASP A 99 10.39 -24.00 6.96
N TYR A 100 9.42 -23.37 7.62
CA TYR A 100 9.25 -23.31 9.08
C TYR A 100 9.46 -24.66 9.78
N ALA A 101 8.87 -25.73 9.26
CA ALA A 101 8.98 -27.08 9.84
C ALA A 101 10.45 -27.55 9.95
N GLN A 102 11.23 -27.35 8.89
CA GLN A 102 12.63 -27.76 8.84
C GLN A 102 13.51 -26.85 9.71
N ASN A 103 13.24 -25.54 9.73
CA ASN A 103 13.95 -24.59 10.61
C ASN A 103 13.79 -24.98 12.09
N VAL A 104 12.56 -25.27 12.54
CA VAL A 104 12.28 -25.70 13.91
C VAL A 104 12.99 -27.02 14.24
N ILE A 105 12.91 -28.01 13.34
CA ILE A 105 13.55 -29.32 13.51
C ILE A 105 15.09 -29.16 13.63
N ASP A 106 15.70 -28.34 12.79
CA ASP A 106 17.15 -28.10 12.83
C ASP A 106 17.57 -27.28 14.06
N HIS A 107 16.70 -26.44 14.61
CA HIS A 107 16.94 -25.78 15.90
C HIS A 107 16.92 -26.77 17.06
N HIS A 108 15.98 -27.71 17.09
CA HIS A 108 15.97 -28.81 18.07
C HIS A 108 17.24 -29.67 17.95
N LYS A 109 17.65 -30.07 16.73
CA LYS A 109 18.90 -30.81 16.49
C LYS A 109 20.14 -30.04 16.98
N LYS A 110 20.27 -28.75 16.63
CA LYS A 110 21.40 -27.89 17.03
C LYS A 110 21.48 -27.71 18.55
N LEU A 111 20.34 -27.66 19.25
CA LEU A 111 20.25 -27.62 20.71
C LEU A 111 20.37 -29.01 21.37
N GLY A 112 20.72 -30.05 20.62
CA GLY A 112 20.95 -31.41 21.14
C GLY A 112 19.70 -32.15 21.59
N ARG A 113 18.50 -31.63 21.27
CA ARG A 113 17.22 -32.24 21.62
C ARG A 113 16.98 -33.53 20.85
N LYS A 114 16.25 -34.45 21.49
CA LYS A 114 15.86 -35.77 20.98
C LYS A 114 14.35 -35.99 21.09
N ASP A 115 13.60 -34.89 21.04
CA ASP A 115 12.15 -34.91 21.07
C ASP A 115 11.59 -35.52 19.79
N ASP A 116 10.39 -36.10 19.89
CA ASP A 116 9.68 -36.68 18.75
C ASP A 116 9.04 -35.54 17.92
N ILE A 117 9.87 -34.97 17.06
CA ILE A 117 9.56 -33.86 16.16
C ILE A 117 9.86 -34.27 14.71
N ILE A 118 8.83 -34.22 13.87
CA ILE A 118 8.86 -34.70 12.48
C ILE A 118 8.10 -33.76 11.55
N ALA A 119 8.58 -33.60 10.33
CA ALA A 119 7.83 -32.97 9.24
C ALA A 119 7.26 -34.07 8.34
N LEU A 120 5.97 -34.01 8.02
CA LEU A 120 5.26 -35.05 7.28
C LEU A 120 4.61 -34.51 6.00
N PRO A 121 4.54 -35.32 4.92
CA PRO A 121 3.71 -35.05 3.77
C PRO A 121 2.22 -34.91 4.16
N ILE A 122 1.50 -33.98 3.52
CA ILE A 122 0.10 -33.68 3.82
C ILE A 122 -0.81 -34.93 3.72
N SER A 123 -0.52 -35.82 2.78
CA SER A 123 -1.25 -37.09 2.54
C SER A 123 -1.07 -38.15 3.64
N GLU A 124 -0.05 -38.00 4.49
CA GLU A 124 0.17 -38.81 5.70
C GLU A 124 -0.35 -38.06 6.93
N ALA A 125 -0.03 -36.77 7.05
CA ALA A 125 -0.43 -35.92 8.17
C ALA A 125 -1.97 -35.87 8.35
N ARG A 126 -2.73 -35.75 7.25
CA ARG A 126 -4.22 -35.80 7.26
C ARG A 126 -4.81 -37.09 7.87
N LYS A 127 -4.04 -38.19 7.94
CA LYS A 127 -4.49 -39.48 8.50
C LYS A 127 -4.18 -39.63 9.99
N LEU A 128 -3.33 -38.76 10.55
CA LEU A 128 -3.03 -38.77 11.97
C LEU A 128 -4.28 -38.44 12.80
N TYR A 129 -4.27 -38.84 14.08
CA TYR A 129 -5.35 -38.58 15.04
C TYR A 129 -6.73 -39.02 14.51
N ASN A 130 -6.78 -40.13 13.75
CA ASN A 130 -7.99 -40.67 13.13
C ASN A 130 -8.75 -39.66 12.25
N GLY A 131 -8.01 -38.86 11.45
CA GLY A 131 -8.60 -37.90 10.51
C GLY A 131 -9.10 -36.60 11.16
N LEU A 132 -8.70 -36.29 12.40
CA LEU A 132 -9.22 -35.13 13.14
C LEU A 132 -9.18 -33.81 12.35
N PHE A 133 -8.06 -33.57 11.64
CA PHE A 133 -7.84 -32.40 10.77
C PHE A 133 -8.02 -32.69 9.26
N GLU A 134 -8.73 -33.77 8.87
CA GLU A 134 -8.92 -34.14 7.46
C GLU A 134 -9.52 -33.02 6.59
N ASP A 135 -10.37 -32.18 7.19
CA ASP A 135 -11.10 -31.05 6.59
C ASP A 135 -10.40 -29.69 6.77
N ALA A 136 -9.25 -29.63 7.44
CA ALA A 136 -8.52 -28.37 7.61
C ALA A 136 -8.03 -27.84 6.25
N ASP A 137 -7.81 -26.53 6.13
CA ASP A 137 -7.17 -26.00 4.93
C ASP A 137 -5.69 -26.40 4.85
N TYR A 138 -5.26 -26.90 3.69
CA TYR A 138 -3.86 -27.17 3.36
C TYR A 138 -3.44 -26.43 2.07
N SER A 139 -4.19 -25.41 1.65
CA SER A 139 -3.88 -24.62 0.45
C SER A 139 -2.57 -23.87 0.64
N GLY A 140 -1.62 -24.08 -0.28
CA GLY A 140 -0.26 -23.57 -0.17
C GLY A 140 0.59 -24.21 0.94
N ALA A 141 0.11 -25.26 1.62
CA ALA A 141 0.94 -25.99 2.58
C ALA A 141 2.00 -26.83 1.85
N LYS A 142 3.20 -26.86 2.42
CA LYS A 142 4.35 -27.65 1.96
C LYS A 142 4.41 -28.99 2.69
N GLU A 143 4.31 -28.93 4.02
CA GLU A 143 4.49 -30.04 4.95
C GLU A 143 3.78 -29.74 6.28
N VAL A 144 3.61 -30.74 7.13
CA VAL A 144 3.05 -30.56 8.48
C VAL A 144 4.11 -30.91 9.51
N LEU A 145 4.46 -29.95 10.36
CA LEU A 145 5.28 -30.19 11.55
C LEU A 145 4.42 -30.82 12.64
N VAL A 146 4.85 -31.98 13.14
CA VAL A 146 4.27 -32.65 14.30
C VAL A 146 5.32 -32.74 15.39
N ASN A 147 5.09 -32.10 16.53
CA ASN A 147 5.97 -32.14 17.70
C ASN A 147 5.20 -32.73 18.89
N ARG A 148 5.57 -33.93 19.36
CA ARG A 148 4.88 -34.61 20.47
C ARG A 148 5.41 -34.23 21.86
N ALA A 149 6.46 -33.41 21.95
CA ALA A 149 6.90 -32.81 23.21
C ALA A 149 6.13 -31.53 23.57
N SER A 150 5.63 -30.79 22.57
CA SER A 150 4.76 -29.62 22.76
C SER A 150 3.35 -30.00 23.27
N GLY A 151 2.52 -29.01 23.59
CA GLY A 151 1.16 -29.22 24.07
C GLY A 151 0.50 -27.93 24.59
N TRP A 152 -0.30 -28.04 25.65
CA TRP A 152 -0.99 -26.91 26.27
C TRP A 152 -0.92 -26.98 27.80
N ALA A 153 -1.28 -25.90 28.49
CA ALA A 153 -1.41 -25.88 29.94
C ALA A 153 -2.66 -25.13 30.43
N ALA A 154 -3.22 -25.59 31.54
CA ALA A 154 -4.39 -25.02 32.21
C ALA A 154 -4.02 -23.66 32.84
N ALA A 155 -4.28 -22.57 32.12
CA ALA A 155 -3.52 -21.33 32.27
C ALA A 155 -3.88 -20.53 33.54
N GLY A 156 -5.16 -20.29 33.79
CA GLY A 156 -5.65 -19.61 34.98
C GLY A 156 -5.34 -20.38 36.28
N ASP A 157 -5.46 -21.71 36.26
CA ASP A 157 -5.19 -22.54 37.43
C ASP A 157 -3.68 -22.64 37.74
N CYS A 158 -2.82 -22.71 36.71
CA CYS A 158 -1.38 -22.59 36.87
C CYS A 158 -0.99 -21.22 37.46
N LEU A 159 -1.57 -20.12 36.94
CA LEU A 159 -1.35 -18.76 37.45
C LEU A 159 -1.79 -18.64 38.92
N ARG A 160 -2.97 -19.14 39.27
CA ARG A 160 -3.49 -19.23 40.65
C ARG A 160 -2.54 -20.01 41.56
N ALA A 161 -2.03 -21.17 41.11
CA ALA A 161 -1.17 -22.05 41.89
C ALA A 161 0.19 -21.40 42.21
N VAL A 162 0.89 -20.87 41.20
CA VAL A 162 2.18 -20.19 41.40
C VAL A 162 2.01 -18.89 42.22
N THR A 163 0.88 -18.18 42.07
CA THR A 163 0.59 -17.00 42.92
C THR A 163 0.39 -17.40 44.38
N ARG A 164 -0.39 -18.46 44.65
CA ARG A 164 -0.56 -19.02 46.01
C ARG A 164 0.77 -19.46 46.61
N GLU A 165 1.63 -20.11 45.83
CA GLU A 165 2.96 -20.53 46.31
C GLU A 165 3.86 -19.33 46.61
N SER A 166 3.85 -18.31 45.77
CA SER A 166 4.56 -17.04 46.02
C SER A 166 4.12 -16.40 47.35
N ILE A 167 2.81 -16.39 47.63
CA ILE A 167 2.25 -15.85 48.88
C ILE A 167 2.69 -16.69 50.09
N LYS A 168 2.66 -18.03 50.01
CA LYS A 168 3.19 -18.91 51.08
C LYS A 168 4.67 -18.65 51.38
N LEU A 169 5.46 -18.35 50.36
CA LEU A 169 6.89 -18.06 50.47
C LEU A 169 7.19 -16.66 51.05
N GLY A 170 6.19 -15.78 51.17
CA GLY A 170 6.31 -14.48 51.83
C GLY A 170 5.95 -13.26 50.95
N VAL A 171 5.54 -13.45 49.70
CA VAL A 171 5.13 -12.31 48.84
C VAL A 171 3.84 -11.69 49.36
N LYS A 172 3.87 -10.38 49.63
CA LYS A 172 2.67 -9.60 49.97
C LYS A 172 1.85 -9.32 48.70
N TYR A 173 0.70 -9.96 48.53
CA TYR A 173 -0.27 -9.56 47.51
C TYR A 173 -1.06 -8.33 47.97
N VAL A 174 -1.33 -7.38 47.06
CA VAL A 174 -2.15 -6.19 47.30
C VAL A 174 -3.12 -6.01 46.14
N THR A 175 -4.41 -6.04 46.43
CA THR A 175 -5.47 -5.76 45.45
C THR A 175 -5.73 -4.25 45.40
N ALA A 176 -5.11 -3.55 44.44
CA ALA A 176 -5.28 -2.13 44.21
C ALA A 176 -4.98 -1.73 42.76
N GLU A 177 -5.84 -0.89 42.16
CA GLU A 177 -5.58 -0.31 40.84
C GLU A 177 -4.53 0.81 40.93
N THR A 178 -3.59 0.84 39.99
CA THR A 178 -2.49 1.82 39.94
C THR A 178 -2.87 3.04 39.12
N ALA A 179 -2.82 4.23 39.73
CA ALA A 179 -3.05 5.51 39.05
C ALA A 179 -1.78 6.05 38.36
N SER A 180 -0.62 5.94 39.03
CA SER A 180 0.67 6.36 38.46
C SER A 180 1.86 5.75 39.21
N LEU A 181 3.05 5.87 38.61
CA LEU A 181 4.32 5.83 39.31
C LEU A 181 4.46 7.02 40.30
N GLU A 182 5.36 6.90 41.27
CA GLU A 182 5.84 7.99 42.14
C GLU A 182 7.37 8.13 42.07
N PHE A 183 7.87 9.34 42.29
CA PHE A 183 9.28 9.70 42.11
C PHE A 183 9.81 10.61 43.24
N ASP A 184 11.12 10.57 43.48
CA ASP A 184 11.80 11.50 44.39
C ASP A 184 12.21 12.83 43.71
N GLN A 185 12.76 13.76 44.49
CA GLN A 185 13.26 15.07 44.02
C GLN A 185 14.45 14.96 43.04
N ARG A 186 14.98 13.76 42.78
CA ARG A 186 16.10 13.49 41.86
C ARG A 186 15.65 12.72 40.61
N GLY A 187 14.36 12.40 40.48
CA GLY A 187 13.80 11.61 39.39
C GLY A 187 13.98 10.09 39.53
N ASN A 188 14.41 9.59 40.69
CA ASN A 188 14.39 8.15 40.96
C ASN A 188 12.94 7.71 41.17
N CYS A 189 12.53 6.56 40.63
CA CYS A 189 11.23 5.98 40.94
C CYS A 189 11.27 5.36 42.34
N THR A 190 10.28 5.69 43.17
CA THR A 190 10.21 5.26 44.58
C THR A 190 9.01 4.36 44.87
N GLY A 191 8.16 4.10 43.88
CA GLY A 191 6.97 3.29 44.05
C GLY A 191 5.82 3.67 43.11
N ILE A 192 4.59 3.44 43.57
CA ILE A 192 3.35 3.80 42.88
C ILE A 192 2.36 4.50 43.81
N LYS A 193 1.38 5.18 43.19
CA LYS A 193 0.16 5.63 43.84
C LYS A 193 -1.06 4.94 43.24
N THR A 194 -1.94 4.47 44.10
CA THR A 194 -3.19 3.79 43.75
C THR A 194 -4.29 4.78 43.38
N THR A 195 -5.37 4.31 42.76
CA THR A 195 -6.57 5.13 42.49
C THR A 195 -7.30 5.56 43.77
N THR A 196 -7.17 4.81 44.86
CA THR A 196 -7.66 5.20 46.21
C THR A 196 -6.75 6.24 46.90
N GLY A 197 -5.57 6.51 46.35
CA GLY A 197 -4.64 7.54 46.83
C GLY A 197 -3.57 7.05 47.81
N GLU A 198 -3.57 5.77 48.18
CA GLU A 198 -2.47 5.11 48.91
C GLU A 198 -1.17 5.14 48.09
N ILE A 199 -0.04 5.32 48.75
CA ILE A 199 1.30 5.28 48.15
C ILE A 199 2.02 4.02 48.65
N LEU A 200 2.47 3.19 47.72
CA LEU A 200 3.23 1.97 47.99
C LEU A 200 4.67 2.19 47.51
N THR A 201 5.66 2.04 48.40
CA THR A 201 7.06 2.39 48.12
C THR A 201 8.01 1.19 48.12
N ALA A 202 9.02 1.22 47.24
CA ALA A 202 10.12 0.26 47.20
C ALA A 202 11.36 0.84 46.48
N GLU A 203 12.51 0.19 46.65
CA GLU A 203 13.76 0.52 45.96
C GLU A 203 13.73 0.14 44.47
N HIS A 204 13.05 -0.97 44.13
CA HIS A 204 12.86 -1.44 42.76
C HIS A 204 11.37 -1.56 42.44
N THR A 205 10.89 -0.75 41.50
CA THR A 205 9.51 -0.80 40.97
C THR A 205 9.52 -1.44 39.58
N ILE A 206 8.82 -2.57 39.43
CA ILE A 206 8.84 -3.42 38.23
C ILE A 206 7.44 -3.43 37.60
N LEU A 207 7.31 -2.91 36.38
CA LEU A 207 6.04 -2.92 35.65
C LEU A 207 5.87 -4.18 34.80
N SER A 208 4.89 -5.00 35.18
CA SER A 208 4.39 -6.19 34.47
C SER A 208 2.89 -6.06 34.13
N THR A 209 2.45 -4.84 33.85
CA THR A 209 1.04 -4.48 33.65
C THR A 209 0.46 -4.86 32.27
N GLY A 210 1.22 -5.58 31.44
CA GLY A 210 0.77 -6.06 30.13
C GLY A 210 0.22 -4.94 29.25
N ALA A 211 -0.94 -5.17 28.63
CA ALA A 211 -1.63 -4.19 27.78
C ALA A 211 -1.87 -2.81 28.45
N TYR A 212 -1.86 -2.71 29.78
CA TYR A 212 -2.02 -1.45 30.50
C TYR A 212 -0.72 -0.63 30.63
N THR A 213 0.46 -1.22 30.33
CA THR A 213 1.76 -0.52 30.45
C THR A 213 1.83 0.83 29.71
N PRO A 214 1.49 0.95 28.41
CA PRO A 214 1.65 2.23 27.71
C PRO A 214 0.74 3.34 28.27
N LYS A 215 -0.49 3.01 28.69
CA LYS A 215 -1.40 3.94 29.36
C LYS A 215 -0.88 4.39 30.72
N LEU A 216 -0.41 3.46 31.55
CA LEU A 216 0.17 3.79 32.87
C LEU A 216 1.42 4.69 32.74
N LEU A 217 2.25 4.46 31.72
CA LEU A 217 3.44 5.27 31.45
C LEU A 217 3.09 6.69 30.99
N GLU A 218 2.12 6.88 30.09
CA GLU A 218 1.67 8.23 29.66
C GLU A 218 1.04 9.01 30.83
N LEU A 219 0.18 8.37 31.64
CA LEU A 219 -0.39 8.99 32.85
C LEU A 219 0.70 9.38 33.86
N SER A 220 1.72 8.53 34.02
CA SER A 220 2.87 8.81 34.90
C SER A 220 3.76 9.93 34.36
N ALA A 221 3.98 10.00 33.04
CA ALA A 221 4.71 11.08 32.37
C ALA A 221 4.02 12.43 32.56
N ALA A 222 2.70 12.48 32.38
CA ALA A 222 1.91 13.70 32.53
C ALA A 222 1.86 14.20 33.99
N LYS A 223 1.74 13.30 34.98
CA LYS A 223 1.72 13.67 36.40
C LYS A 223 3.09 14.10 36.94
N SER A 224 4.18 13.46 36.49
CA SER A 224 5.55 13.74 36.96
C SER A 224 6.26 14.85 36.18
N GLY A 225 5.78 15.18 34.98
CA GLY A 225 6.49 16.03 34.01
C GLY A 225 7.63 15.32 33.26
N LEU A 226 7.96 14.06 33.61
CA LEU A 226 9.03 13.29 32.99
C LEU A 226 8.56 12.70 31.66
N SER A 227 8.62 13.51 30.59
CA SER A 227 8.24 13.15 29.22
C SER A 227 8.86 11.86 28.69
N ASN A 228 10.03 11.48 29.20
CA ASN A 228 10.81 10.34 28.73
C ASN A 228 10.33 9.00 29.31
N LEU A 229 9.36 9.01 30.24
CA LEU A 229 8.64 7.80 30.71
C LEU A 229 7.72 7.21 29.63
N ARG A 230 7.37 7.97 28.59
CA ARG A 230 6.42 7.55 27.56
C ARG A 230 6.92 6.33 26.78
N ALA A 231 6.02 5.37 26.54
CA ALA A 231 6.29 4.29 25.62
C ALA A 231 6.54 4.79 24.19
N GLY A 232 5.67 5.69 23.69
CA GLY A 232 5.58 5.94 22.25
C GLY A 232 5.40 4.62 21.51
N ASP A 233 6.05 4.48 20.37
CA ASP A 233 5.89 3.32 19.48
C ASP A 233 6.61 2.05 20.00
N ARG A 234 7.24 2.10 21.19
CA ARG A 234 7.89 0.93 21.83
C ARG A 234 6.89 -0.12 22.30
N ILE A 235 5.69 0.28 22.73
CA ILE A 235 4.64 -0.60 23.29
C ILE A 235 3.26 -0.11 22.87
N LEU A 236 2.43 -1.00 22.35
CA LEU A 236 1.00 -0.81 22.14
C LEU A 236 0.18 -1.89 22.87
N ALA A 237 -1.09 -1.60 23.17
CA ALA A 237 -2.06 -2.64 23.54
C ALA A 237 -2.67 -3.28 22.28
N ALA A 238 -2.65 -4.60 22.20
CA ALA A 238 -3.28 -5.38 21.13
C ALA A 238 -4.39 -6.27 21.71
N GLY A 239 -5.51 -6.37 20.99
CA GLY A 239 -6.61 -7.29 21.25
C GLY A 239 -6.68 -8.36 20.16
N ILE A 240 -6.98 -9.60 20.56
CA ILE A 240 -7.30 -10.71 19.67
C ILE A 240 -8.54 -11.43 20.20
N THR A 241 -9.44 -11.87 19.31
CA THR A 241 -10.65 -12.60 19.71
C THR A 241 -10.39 -14.10 19.85
N THR A 242 -10.98 -14.71 20.88
CA THR A 242 -11.07 -16.16 21.07
C THR A 242 -12.54 -16.59 21.06
N GLY A 243 -12.79 -17.81 20.58
CA GLY A 243 -14.11 -18.42 20.53
C GLY A 243 -14.09 -19.83 21.10
N MET A 244 -15.19 -20.22 21.75
CA MET A 244 -15.38 -21.58 22.25
C MET A 244 -16.74 -22.13 21.83
N ALA A 245 -16.77 -23.43 21.52
CA ALA A 245 -18.00 -24.19 21.34
C ALA A 245 -18.05 -25.40 22.27
N GLU A 246 -19.24 -25.69 22.79
CA GLU A 246 -19.54 -26.91 23.53
C GLU A 246 -19.66 -28.09 22.55
N LEU A 247 -18.85 -29.12 22.76
CA LEU A 247 -18.93 -30.41 22.06
C LEU A 247 -19.91 -31.36 22.76
N ASP A 248 -20.49 -32.30 22.01
CA ASP A 248 -21.24 -33.41 22.61
C ASP A 248 -20.31 -34.49 23.22
N GLU A 249 -20.89 -35.53 23.84
CA GLU A 249 -20.15 -36.60 24.52
C GLU A 249 -19.33 -37.50 23.57
N GLU A 250 -19.72 -37.67 22.31
CA GLU A 250 -18.98 -38.49 21.33
C GLU A 250 -17.94 -37.64 20.59
N GLU A 251 -18.27 -36.38 20.30
CA GLU A 251 -17.31 -35.39 19.80
C GLU A 251 -16.20 -35.14 20.83
N TYR A 252 -16.53 -34.91 22.10
CA TYR A 252 -15.54 -34.69 23.15
C TYR A 252 -14.55 -35.86 23.26
N LYS A 253 -15.02 -37.11 23.17
CA LYS A 253 -14.15 -38.31 23.12
C LYS A 253 -13.21 -38.32 21.91
N LYS A 254 -13.62 -37.76 20.77
CA LYS A 254 -12.77 -37.62 19.56
C LYS A 254 -11.73 -36.50 19.71
N TYR A 255 -12.06 -35.41 20.41
CA TYR A 255 -11.23 -34.20 20.49
C TYR A 255 -10.41 -34.05 21.79
N ALA A 256 -10.69 -34.77 22.88
CA ALA A 256 -10.05 -34.60 24.19
C ALA A 256 -8.51 -34.70 24.14
N ASP A 257 -7.96 -35.73 23.51
CA ASP A 257 -6.52 -35.99 23.39
C ASP A 257 -5.90 -35.41 22.10
N MET A 258 -6.55 -34.43 21.45
CA MET A 258 -6.01 -33.83 20.23
C MET A 258 -4.70 -33.06 20.49
N PRO A 259 -3.81 -32.90 19.50
CA PRO A 259 -2.71 -31.94 19.59
C PRO A 259 -3.23 -30.52 19.41
N VAL A 260 -2.45 -29.52 19.82
CA VAL A 260 -2.72 -28.12 19.48
C VAL A 260 -2.52 -27.92 17.98
N GLY A 261 -3.56 -27.45 17.28
CA GLY A 261 -3.52 -27.16 15.85
C GLY A 261 -2.98 -25.75 15.57
N PHE A 262 -2.07 -25.61 14.61
CA PHE A 262 -1.63 -24.33 14.02
C PHE A 262 -1.75 -24.33 12.49
N GLN A 263 -2.28 -23.25 11.93
CA GLN A 263 -2.22 -22.93 10.50
C GLN A 263 -1.13 -21.86 10.32
N GLY A 264 -0.03 -22.21 9.64
CA GLY A 264 1.04 -21.27 9.32
C GLY A 264 0.60 -20.24 8.27
N TYR A 265 1.27 -19.08 8.30
CA TYR A 265 0.94 -17.88 7.52
C TYR A 265 0.52 -18.17 6.07
N THR A 266 -0.70 -17.75 5.71
CA THR A 266 -1.11 -17.58 4.31
C THR A 266 -0.36 -16.37 3.71
N GLY A 267 -0.04 -16.41 2.41
CA GLY A 267 0.87 -15.45 1.73
C GLY A 267 0.44 -13.98 1.63
N HIS A 268 -0.46 -13.51 2.49
CA HIS A 268 -1.02 -12.16 2.53
C HIS A 268 -0.78 -11.45 3.87
N GLY A 269 0.21 -11.89 4.66
CA GLY A 269 0.57 -11.26 5.94
C GLY A 269 -0.48 -11.40 7.06
N LYS A 270 -1.45 -12.32 6.92
CA LYS A 270 -2.42 -12.66 7.98
C LYS A 270 -1.72 -13.47 9.09
N PRO A 271 -2.04 -13.24 10.38
CA PRO A 271 -1.43 -13.95 11.52
C PRO A 271 -1.75 -15.45 11.53
N PHE A 272 -0.99 -16.23 12.30
CA PHE A 272 -1.27 -17.66 12.47
C PHE A 272 -2.55 -17.89 13.28
N ILE A 273 -3.44 -18.74 12.78
CA ILE A 273 -4.65 -19.19 13.50
C ILE A 273 -4.44 -20.60 14.07
N GLY A 274 -5.24 -20.99 15.05
CA GLY A 274 -5.08 -22.29 15.70
C GLY A 274 -6.16 -22.65 16.70
N SER A 275 -6.11 -23.90 17.18
CA SER A 275 -7.09 -24.50 18.09
C SER A 275 -6.40 -25.32 19.19
N ILE A 276 -6.96 -25.27 20.39
CA ILE A 276 -6.44 -25.88 21.62
C ILE A 276 -7.43 -26.96 22.08
N PRO A 277 -6.96 -28.12 22.60
CA PRO A 277 -7.83 -29.20 23.06
C PRO A 277 -8.93 -28.75 24.03
N PRO A 278 -10.08 -29.43 24.05
CA PRO A 278 -11.24 -28.98 24.79
C PRO A 278 -11.02 -29.00 26.31
N THR A 279 -11.73 -28.12 27.01
CA THR A 279 -11.73 -28.10 28.48
C THR A 279 -12.44 -29.34 29.06
N LYS A 280 -12.32 -29.53 30.38
CA LYS A 280 -13.10 -30.54 31.13
C LYS A 280 -14.62 -30.35 31.01
N ASP A 281 -15.05 -29.15 30.63
CA ASP A 281 -16.42 -28.74 30.39
C ASP A 281 -16.87 -29.00 28.93
N ARG A 282 -16.09 -29.77 28.17
CA ARG A 282 -16.25 -30.08 26.73
C ARG A 282 -16.13 -28.89 25.77
N GLU A 283 -15.60 -27.76 26.23
CA GLU A 283 -15.50 -26.56 25.37
C GLU A 283 -14.18 -26.52 24.60
N LEU A 284 -14.25 -26.70 23.27
CA LEU A 284 -13.12 -26.57 22.35
C LEU A 284 -12.86 -25.09 22.05
N LYS A 285 -11.59 -24.64 22.02
CA LYS A 285 -11.23 -23.23 21.85
C LYS A 285 -10.29 -22.97 20.68
N TRP A 286 -10.54 -21.90 19.94
CA TRP A 286 -9.65 -21.35 18.91
C TRP A 286 -9.60 -19.82 18.97
N TRP A 287 -8.73 -19.20 18.15
CA TRP A 287 -8.58 -17.74 18.04
C TRP A 287 -8.78 -17.24 16.60
N GLY A 288 -9.11 -15.95 16.50
CA GLY A 288 -9.39 -15.24 15.26
C GLY A 288 -8.15 -14.81 14.48
N SER A 289 -8.36 -14.30 13.27
CA SER A 289 -7.33 -13.72 12.39
C SER A 289 -7.23 -12.19 12.52
N LYS A 290 -8.23 -11.54 13.11
CA LYS A 290 -8.27 -10.08 13.33
C LYS A 290 -7.56 -9.74 14.65
N ILE A 291 -6.36 -9.15 14.54
CA ILE A 291 -5.61 -8.60 15.66
C ILE A 291 -5.72 -7.07 15.58
N PHE A 292 -6.17 -6.41 16.64
CA PHE A 292 -6.53 -5.00 16.58
C PHE A 292 -5.92 -4.17 17.71
N SER A 293 -5.57 -2.93 17.39
CA SER A 293 -5.34 -1.88 18.38
C SER A 293 -6.67 -1.26 18.84
N ASN A 294 -6.62 -0.42 19.87
CA ASN A 294 -7.73 0.42 20.29
C ASN A 294 -7.17 1.80 20.65
N THR A 295 -6.72 2.52 19.64
CA THR A 295 -6.12 3.85 19.77
C THR A 295 -7.16 4.86 20.23
N LYS A 296 -7.00 5.37 21.45
CA LYS A 296 -7.91 6.34 22.06
C LYS A 296 -7.12 7.50 22.66
N GLU A 297 -7.74 8.67 22.69
CA GLU A 297 -7.25 9.80 23.48
C GLU A 297 -7.34 9.44 24.97
N ILE A 298 -6.20 9.43 25.67
CA ILE A 298 -6.12 9.14 27.12
C ILE A 298 -5.76 10.37 27.95
N LEU A 299 -5.23 11.42 27.31
CA LEU A 299 -5.03 12.78 27.80
C LEU A 299 -5.18 13.73 26.58
N PRO A 300 -5.50 15.03 26.77
CA PRO A 300 -5.66 15.96 25.65
C PRO A 300 -4.48 15.95 24.67
N GLY A 301 -4.75 15.67 23.40
CA GLY A 301 -3.75 15.53 22.33
C GLY A 301 -2.87 14.27 22.40
N ARG A 302 -3.18 13.29 23.26
CA ARG A 302 -2.39 12.07 23.48
C ARG A 302 -3.19 10.81 23.18
N HIS A 303 -3.00 10.32 21.97
CA HIS A 303 -3.59 9.08 21.48
C HIS A 303 -2.65 7.91 21.74
N VAL A 304 -3.14 6.85 22.38
CA VAL A 304 -2.39 5.63 22.73
C VAL A 304 -3.32 4.43 22.59
N SER A 305 -2.84 3.32 22.03
CA SER A 305 -3.60 2.06 22.08
C SER A 305 -3.59 1.49 23.50
N ALA A 306 -4.78 1.36 24.09
CA ALA A 306 -4.98 0.86 25.45
C ALA A 306 -6.26 0.02 25.52
N PRO A 307 -6.41 -0.90 26.49
CA PRO A 307 -7.67 -1.60 26.70
C PRO A 307 -8.83 -0.63 27.03
N PRO A 308 -10.08 -0.97 26.67
CA PRO A 308 -11.27 -0.19 27.04
C PRO A 308 -11.35 0.12 28.55
N PRO A 309 -11.93 1.26 28.94
CA PRO A 309 -11.97 1.72 30.34
C PRO A 309 -12.95 0.95 31.24
N ALA A 310 -13.66 -0.05 30.72
CA ALA A 310 -14.50 -0.93 31.52
C ALA A 310 -13.66 -1.79 32.49
N THR A 311 -14.25 -2.20 33.61
CA THR A 311 -13.55 -2.96 34.67
C THR A 311 -13.04 -4.33 34.21
N ASP A 312 -13.68 -4.94 33.21
CA ASP A 312 -13.29 -6.18 32.54
C ASP A 312 -12.40 -5.96 31.30
N TYR A 313 -12.08 -4.71 30.95
CA TYR A 313 -11.52 -4.28 29.65
C TYR A 313 -12.41 -4.64 28.43
N SER A 314 -13.73 -4.72 28.64
CA SER A 314 -14.75 -5.10 27.65
C SER A 314 -14.47 -6.46 26.98
N GLN A 315 -13.81 -7.38 27.68
CA GLN A 315 -13.36 -8.65 27.12
C GLN A 315 -14.51 -9.53 26.64
N TRP A 316 -15.69 -9.42 27.26
CA TRP A 316 -16.88 -10.16 26.86
C TRP A 316 -17.74 -9.45 25.78
N LYS A 317 -17.47 -8.18 25.48
CA LYS A 317 -18.22 -7.39 24.49
C LYS A 317 -17.66 -7.57 23.07
N VAL A 318 -17.87 -8.76 22.51
CA VAL A 318 -17.41 -9.11 21.16
C VAL A 318 -18.45 -8.73 20.11
N SER A 319 -18.06 -7.97 19.07
CA SER A 319 -18.93 -7.55 17.96
C SER A 319 -19.29 -8.69 17.00
N ARG A 320 -20.21 -8.45 16.06
CA ARG A 320 -20.58 -9.41 15.02
C ARG A 320 -19.38 -9.75 14.12
N GLN A 321 -18.65 -8.73 13.65
CA GLN A 321 -17.46 -8.92 12.79
C GLN A 321 -16.35 -9.78 13.40
N LEU A 322 -16.24 -9.79 14.73
CA LEU A 322 -15.26 -10.59 15.48
C LEU A 322 -15.79 -12.01 15.78
N LYS A 323 -17.11 -12.20 15.89
CA LYS A 323 -17.76 -13.52 15.94
C LYS A 323 -17.72 -14.21 14.57
N GLU A 324 -17.85 -13.46 13.49
CA GLU A 324 -17.75 -13.95 12.11
C GLU A 324 -16.34 -14.46 11.79
N ASP A 325 -15.29 -13.70 12.15
CA ASP A 325 -13.88 -14.14 12.09
C ASP A 325 -13.67 -15.48 12.84
N ILE A 326 -14.22 -15.61 14.05
CA ILE A 326 -14.19 -16.87 14.81
C ILE A 326 -14.90 -18.04 14.09
N ILE A 327 -16.02 -17.78 13.39
CA ILE A 327 -16.74 -18.80 12.62
C ILE A 327 -15.95 -19.19 11.35
N GLU A 328 -15.29 -18.23 10.69
CA GLU A 328 -14.38 -18.48 9.57
C GLU A 328 -13.22 -19.39 10.01
N GLN A 329 -12.54 -19.07 11.12
CA GLN A 329 -11.41 -19.87 11.62
C GLN A 329 -11.85 -21.28 12.06
N ARG A 330 -13.06 -21.44 12.58
CA ARG A 330 -13.67 -22.77 12.85
C ARG A 330 -13.82 -23.58 11.57
N ASN A 331 -14.38 -22.96 10.53
CA ASN A 331 -14.64 -23.60 9.24
C ASN A 331 -13.33 -23.98 8.53
N LEU A 332 -12.26 -23.17 8.64
CA LEU A 332 -10.93 -23.43 8.10
C LEU A 332 -10.17 -24.58 8.80
N TRP A 333 -10.59 -24.98 10.00
CA TRP A 333 -10.01 -26.11 10.73
C TRP A 333 -10.81 -27.41 10.60
N TYR A 334 -12.13 -27.30 10.56
CA TYR A 334 -13.03 -28.43 10.77
C TYR A 334 -14.13 -28.55 9.73
N GLY A 335 -14.14 -27.69 8.70
CA GLY A 335 -15.08 -27.76 7.58
C GLY A 335 -16.55 -27.89 8.01
N LYS A 336 -17.31 -28.67 7.23
CA LYS A 336 -18.77 -28.80 7.39
C LYS A 336 -19.19 -29.54 8.65
N LYS A 337 -18.36 -30.42 9.23
CA LYS A 337 -18.72 -31.16 10.46
C LYS A 337 -18.88 -30.22 11.68
N SER A 338 -18.12 -29.13 11.73
CA SER A 338 -18.24 -28.11 12.78
C SER A 338 -19.45 -27.17 12.65
N ALA A 339 -20.23 -27.25 11.56
CA ALA A 339 -21.31 -26.29 11.29
C ALA A 339 -22.36 -26.24 12.41
N ASN A 340 -22.65 -27.40 13.02
CA ASN A 340 -23.63 -27.56 14.10
C ASN A 340 -23.10 -27.18 15.49
N TRP A 341 -21.80 -26.91 15.64
CA TRP A 341 -21.20 -26.60 16.94
C TRP A 341 -21.75 -25.31 17.53
N LYS A 342 -22.32 -25.43 18.74
CA LYS A 342 -22.91 -24.32 19.48
C LYS A 342 -21.81 -23.49 20.12
N MET A 343 -21.53 -22.33 19.53
CA MET A 343 -20.65 -21.31 20.11
C MET A 343 -21.21 -20.86 21.48
N THR A 344 -20.52 -21.19 22.57
CA THR A 344 -20.94 -20.83 23.94
C THR A 344 -20.36 -19.49 24.38
N LYS A 345 -19.10 -19.22 24.02
CA LYS A 345 -18.34 -18.07 24.54
C LYS A 345 -17.52 -17.43 23.42
N HIS A 346 -17.41 -16.11 23.50
CA HIS A 346 -16.45 -15.31 22.74
C HIS A 346 -15.78 -14.34 23.72
N ARG A 347 -14.47 -14.14 23.59
CA ARG A 347 -13.72 -13.25 24.48
C ARG A 347 -12.53 -12.60 23.78
N ILE A 348 -12.37 -11.30 23.94
CA ILE A 348 -11.18 -10.54 23.54
C ILE A 348 -10.08 -10.74 24.59
N CYS A 349 -8.86 -11.02 24.14
CA CYS A 349 -7.67 -11.13 24.97
C CYS A 349 -6.74 -9.94 24.70
N TRP A 350 -6.44 -9.14 25.73
CA TRP A 350 -5.57 -7.94 25.63
C TRP A 350 -4.14 -8.23 26.10
N ASP A 351 -3.14 -8.02 25.25
CA ASP A 351 -1.71 -8.10 25.61
C ASP A 351 -0.95 -6.82 25.18
N ALA A 352 0.29 -6.66 25.67
CA ALA A 352 1.22 -5.65 25.18
C ALA A 352 2.07 -6.22 24.04
N PHE A 353 2.27 -5.41 23.00
CA PHE A 353 2.94 -5.79 21.76
C PHE A 353 4.14 -4.89 21.47
N THR A 354 5.18 -5.46 20.84
CA THR A 354 6.27 -4.69 20.18
C THR A 354 6.32 -5.02 18.70
N THR A 355 6.91 -4.15 17.88
CA THR A 355 7.03 -4.38 16.42
C THR A 355 7.82 -5.65 16.08
N SER A 356 8.67 -6.15 16.98
CA SER A 356 9.48 -7.38 16.81
C SER A 356 8.87 -8.63 17.46
N SER A 357 7.70 -8.50 18.09
CA SER A 357 7.14 -9.52 19.01
C SER A 357 8.08 -9.90 20.18
N ASP A 358 9.10 -9.09 20.45
CA ASP A 358 10.07 -9.28 21.53
C ASP A 358 9.53 -8.76 22.88
N PHE A 359 9.92 -9.40 23.97
CA PHE A 359 9.68 -8.89 25.33
C PHE A 359 10.41 -7.57 25.60
N ILE A 360 9.95 -6.85 26.62
CA ILE A 360 10.74 -5.79 27.25
C ILE A 360 11.00 -6.19 28.70
N ILE A 361 12.25 -6.57 28.96
CA ILE A 361 12.80 -6.97 30.26
C ILE A 361 14.08 -6.13 30.45
N SER A 362 13.93 -4.93 31.00
CA SER A 362 15.04 -3.98 31.14
C SER A 362 14.82 -2.95 32.26
N PRO A 363 15.88 -2.26 32.72
CA PRO A 363 15.73 -0.98 33.38
C PRO A 363 15.05 0.03 32.44
N HIS A 364 14.38 1.03 33.01
CA HIS A 364 13.79 2.14 32.27
C HIS A 364 14.75 3.35 32.30
N SER A 365 15.15 3.87 31.14
CA SER A 365 16.19 4.91 31.04
C SER A 365 15.87 6.22 31.76
N ALA A 366 14.61 6.65 31.70
CA ALA A 366 14.17 7.91 32.32
C ALA A 366 14.20 7.97 33.86
N ALA A 367 14.33 6.85 34.58
CA ALA A 367 14.31 6.84 36.05
C ALA A 367 15.03 5.63 36.66
N LYS A 368 16.03 5.86 37.51
CA LYS A 368 16.61 4.79 38.33
C LYS A 368 15.55 4.21 39.27
N GLY A 369 15.58 2.91 39.51
CA GLY A 369 14.60 2.20 40.34
C GLY A 369 13.36 1.76 39.58
N LEU A 370 13.15 2.23 38.33
CA LEU A 370 12.08 1.77 37.46
C LEU A 370 12.58 0.71 36.48
N TYR A 371 11.81 -0.38 36.38
CA TYR A 371 12.10 -1.52 35.51
C TYR A 371 10.82 -1.97 34.79
N LEU A 372 11.00 -2.60 33.64
CA LEU A 372 9.93 -3.16 32.82
C LEU A 372 10.13 -4.68 32.69
N ALA A 373 9.04 -5.43 32.75
CA ALA A 373 8.99 -6.87 32.50
C ALA A 373 7.62 -7.20 31.88
N THR A 374 7.48 -6.94 30.58
CA THR A 374 6.19 -6.86 29.86
C THR A 374 6.35 -7.17 28.36
N CYS A 375 5.32 -6.86 27.56
CA CYS A 375 5.20 -7.14 26.12
C CYS A 375 5.14 -8.63 25.76
N GLY A 376 4.12 -9.34 26.29
CA GLY A 376 3.93 -10.77 26.03
C GLY A 376 3.74 -11.14 24.56
N SER A 377 3.37 -10.18 23.70
CA SER A 377 3.24 -10.33 22.25
C SER A 377 2.48 -11.60 21.84
N PHE A 378 1.39 -11.89 22.57
CA PHE A 378 0.56 -13.09 22.55
C PHE A 378 1.26 -14.46 22.76
N HIS A 379 2.59 -14.53 22.80
CA HIS A 379 3.32 -15.78 23.04
C HIS A 379 3.83 -15.96 24.48
N GLY A 380 3.81 -14.91 25.31
CA GLY A 380 4.52 -14.84 26.61
C GLY A 380 4.11 -15.88 27.66
N PHE A 381 2.90 -16.43 27.62
CA PHE A 381 2.44 -17.39 28.64
C PHE A 381 3.36 -18.62 28.76
N LYS A 382 3.85 -19.18 27.65
CA LYS A 382 4.64 -20.43 27.69
C LYS A 382 5.97 -20.28 28.45
N PHE A 383 6.45 -19.05 28.62
CA PHE A 383 7.68 -18.73 29.34
C PHE A 383 7.45 -18.48 30.84
N PHE A 384 6.21 -18.60 31.32
CA PHE A 384 5.84 -18.36 32.73
C PHE A 384 6.77 -19.02 33.78
N PRO A 385 7.27 -20.25 33.61
CA PRO A 385 8.20 -20.84 34.57
C PRO A 385 9.58 -20.20 34.63
N VAL A 386 9.99 -19.42 33.62
CA VAL A 386 11.36 -18.87 33.49
C VAL A 386 11.44 -17.35 33.39
N LEU A 387 10.35 -16.63 33.12
CA LEU A 387 10.34 -15.16 33.01
C LEU A 387 11.00 -14.46 34.21
N GLY A 388 10.67 -14.88 35.44
CA GLY A 388 11.24 -14.30 36.66
C GLY A 388 12.74 -14.49 36.82
N LYS A 389 13.30 -15.62 36.34
CA LYS A 389 14.75 -15.85 36.29
C LYS A 389 15.45 -14.78 35.44
N TYR A 390 14.90 -14.44 34.26
CA TYR A 390 15.48 -13.42 33.39
C TYR A 390 15.30 -12.00 33.91
N VAL A 391 14.17 -11.70 34.58
CA VAL A 391 13.97 -10.41 35.27
C VAL A 391 15.00 -10.23 36.40
N ILE A 392 15.31 -11.29 37.15
CA ILE A 392 16.38 -11.29 38.15
C ILE A 392 17.76 -11.09 37.52
N GLN A 393 18.07 -11.79 36.43
CA GLN A 393 19.32 -11.59 35.71
C GLN A 393 19.48 -10.15 35.19
N MET A 394 18.39 -9.51 34.78
CA MET A 394 18.37 -8.10 34.41
C MET A 394 18.59 -7.16 35.59
N LEU A 395 17.97 -7.43 36.75
CA LEU A 395 18.17 -6.64 37.99
C LEU A 395 19.61 -6.73 38.53
N GLU A 396 20.30 -7.85 38.29
CA GLU A 396 21.67 -8.12 38.73
C GLU A 396 22.75 -7.83 37.67
N ASP A 397 22.36 -7.28 36.52
CA ASP A 397 23.19 -7.08 35.32
C ASP A 397 23.96 -8.33 34.82
N SER A 398 23.40 -9.52 35.07
CA SER A 398 23.92 -10.83 34.66
C SER A 398 23.16 -11.46 33.48
N LEU A 399 22.19 -10.74 32.90
CA LEU A 399 21.51 -11.13 31.66
C LEU A 399 22.51 -11.17 30.48
N SER A 400 22.37 -12.15 29.59
CA SER A 400 23.32 -12.31 28.46
C SER A 400 23.34 -11.05 27.56
N PRO A 401 24.49 -10.67 26.96
CA PRO A 401 24.58 -9.47 26.13
C PRO A 401 23.56 -9.44 24.98
N GLU A 402 23.25 -10.60 24.41
CA GLU A 402 22.22 -10.77 23.38
C GLU A 402 20.82 -10.39 23.93
N LEU A 403 20.37 -11.04 25.01
CA LEU A 403 19.05 -10.78 25.59
C LEU A 403 18.94 -9.37 26.18
N LYS A 404 20.01 -8.87 26.81
CA LYS A 404 20.12 -7.48 27.30
C LYS A 404 19.96 -6.47 26.17
N THR A 405 20.49 -6.77 24.97
CA THR A 405 20.29 -5.93 23.77
C THR A 405 18.88 -6.11 23.19
N ARG A 406 18.39 -7.35 23.10
CA ARG A 406 17.11 -7.73 22.46
C ARG A 406 15.86 -7.34 23.26
N TRP A 407 15.97 -7.18 24.57
CA TRP A 407 14.86 -6.78 25.45
C TRP A 407 15.00 -5.37 26.04
N ALA A 408 16.00 -4.59 25.61
CA ALA A 408 16.22 -3.22 26.05
C ALA A 408 15.06 -2.27 25.71
N TRP A 409 14.80 -1.31 26.60
CA TRP A 409 13.85 -0.22 26.39
C TRP A 409 14.15 0.62 25.14
N ASP A 410 15.33 1.26 25.09
CA ASP A 410 15.72 2.22 24.04
C ASP A 410 16.51 1.61 22.87
N ARG A 411 16.29 0.33 22.57
CA ARG A 411 16.80 -0.25 21.32
C ARG A 411 15.98 0.18 20.12
N GLU A 412 16.64 0.22 18.97
CA GLU A 412 15.96 0.17 17.68
C GLU A 412 15.22 -1.16 17.50
N ARG A 413 14.08 -1.11 16.80
CA ARG A 413 13.19 -2.24 16.54
C ARG A 413 12.83 -2.24 15.05
N PRO A 414 12.60 -3.42 14.43
CA PRO A 414 12.17 -3.50 13.03
C PRO A 414 10.84 -2.77 12.80
N ASP A 415 10.56 -2.44 11.54
CA ASP A 415 9.27 -1.89 11.14
C ASP A 415 8.15 -2.92 11.37
N HIS A 416 7.01 -2.47 11.90
CA HIS A 416 5.85 -3.32 12.18
C HIS A 416 5.36 -4.14 10.96
N LEU A 417 5.57 -3.63 9.75
CA LEU A 417 5.22 -4.31 8.50
C LEU A 417 6.01 -5.62 8.26
N GLN A 418 7.07 -5.88 9.03
CA GLN A 418 7.81 -7.14 9.01
C GLN A 418 7.19 -8.24 9.89
N ASN A 419 6.11 -7.94 10.63
CA ASN A 419 5.55 -8.79 11.67
C ASN A 419 4.06 -9.09 11.41
N PRO A 420 3.72 -10.26 10.83
CA PRO A 420 2.33 -10.65 10.55
C PRO A 420 1.40 -10.75 11.77
N GLU A 421 1.96 -10.79 12.99
CA GLU A 421 1.20 -10.82 14.24
C GLU A 421 0.91 -9.42 14.81
N TYR A 422 1.47 -8.37 14.21
CA TYR A 422 1.19 -6.99 14.60
C TYR A 422 -0.26 -6.61 14.23
N PRO A 423 -0.94 -5.72 15.00
CA PRO A 423 -2.31 -5.32 14.70
C PRO A 423 -2.54 -4.89 13.25
N ASN A 424 -3.57 -5.49 12.66
CA ASN A 424 -4.01 -5.35 11.27
C ASN A 424 -5.37 -4.63 11.14
N SER A 425 -5.88 -4.05 12.23
CA SER A 425 -7.14 -3.30 12.30
C SER A 425 -7.17 -2.39 13.54
N GLU A 426 -8.05 -1.38 13.56
CA GLU A 426 -8.45 -0.67 14.78
C GLU A 426 -9.80 -1.20 15.28
N LEU A 427 -9.98 -1.27 16.60
CA LEU A 427 -11.23 -1.75 17.20
C LEU A 427 -12.46 -0.94 16.73
N THR A 428 -12.30 0.36 16.44
CA THR A 428 -13.36 1.27 15.98
C THR A 428 -14.00 0.87 14.65
N ASP A 429 -13.29 0.12 13.82
CA ASP A 429 -13.77 -0.34 12.52
C ASP A 429 -14.39 -1.74 12.59
N LEU A 430 -14.16 -2.42 13.72
CA LEU A 430 -14.71 -3.73 14.07
C LEU A 430 -15.94 -3.65 14.99
N VAL A 431 -16.34 -2.47 15.46
CA VAL A 431 -17.60 -2.24 16.20
C VAL A 431 -18.80 -2.33 15.24
N ASP A 432 -19.91 -2.90 15.71
CA ASP A 432 -21.13 -3.03 14.92
C ASP A 432 -21.77 -1.66 14.62
N PRO A 433 -22.29 -1.39 13.40
CA PRO A 433 -22.74 -0.05 13.00
C PRO A 433 -23.80 0.58 13.93
N ASP A 434 -24.71 -0.23 14.47
CA ASP A 434 -25.76 0.23 15.37
C ASP A 434 -25.19 0.75 16.71
N GLU A 435 -24.16 0.08 17.25
CA GLU A 435 -23.45 0.55 18.44
C GLU A 435 -22.58 1.78 18.15
N ARG A 436 -22.03 1.88 16.94
CA ARG A 436 -21.31 3.07 16.47
C ARG A 436 -22.26 4.25 16.33
N LEU A 437 -23.52 4.03 15.91
CA LEU A 437 -24.57 5.04 15.89
C LEU A 437 -24.91 5.49 17.30
N GLN A 438 -25.25 4.56 18.21
CA GLN A 438 -25.55 4.88 19.61
C GLN A 438 -24.39 5.61 20.31
N THR A 439 -23.14 5.20 20.05
CA THR A 439 -21.95 5.88 20.61
C THR A 439 -21.76 7.30 20.04
N LEU A 440 -22.24 7.57 18.82
CA LEU A 440 -22.25 8.91 18.24
C LEU A 440 -23.42 9.74 18.77
N GLU A 441 -24.58 9.14 19.02
CA GLU A 441 -25.74 9.76 19.65
C GLU A 441 -25.43 10.17 21.11
N GLU A 442 -24.89 9.26 21.93
CA GLU A 442 -24.45 9.55 23.30
C GLU A 442 -23.37 10.65 23.35
N LYS A 443 -22.46 10.70 22.37
CA LYS A 443 -21.48 11.78 22.22
C LYS A 443 -22.09 13.09 21.74
N LEU A 444 -23.08 13.03 20.86
CA LEU A 444 -23.80 14.20 20.37
C LEU A 444 -24.62 14.82 21.51
N ASP A 445 -25.31 14.01 22.32
CA ASP A 445 -26.00 14.46 23.54
C ASP A 445 -25.03 15.03 24.58
N LEU A 446 -23.83 14.47 24.75
CA LEU A 446 -22.76 15.04 25.58
C LEU A 446 -22.23 16.39 25.07
N LEU A 447 -22.27 16.63 23.76
CA LEU A 447 -21.89 17.92 23.16
C LEU A 447 -23.04 18.94 23.23
N LEU A 448 -24.28 18.49 22.98
CA LEU A 448 -25.50 19.30 23.02
C LEU A 448 -25.90 19.71 24.45
N SER A 449 -25.61 18.90 25.46
CA SER A 449 -25.85 19.24 26.88
C SER A 449 -24.85 20.25 27.46
N GLY A 450 -23.75 20.53 26.75
CA GLY A 450 -22.84 21.64 27.02
C GLY A 450 -21.80 21.36 28.12
N GLY A 451 -20.52 21.48 27.77
CA GLY A 451 -19.41 21.27 28.70
C GLY A 451 -19.31 22.31 29.81
N GLY A 452 -19.93 22.01 30.97
CA GLY A 452 -19.82 22.78 32.21
C GLY A 452 -19.12 22.01 33.33
N LEU A 453 -18.24 22.68 34.09
CA LEU A 453 -17.58 22.08 35.25
C LEU A 453 -18.60 21.74 36.36
N PRO A 454 -18.50 20.57 37.02
CA PRO A 454 -19.48 20.13 38.02
C PRO A 454 -19.30 20.88 39.35
N ASN A 455 -20.10 21.94 39.56
CA ASN A 455 -20.26 22.57 40.86
C ASN A 455 -21.33 21.82 41.67
N HIS A 456 -20.94 21.27 42.83
CA HIS A 456 -21.89 20.74 43.80
C HIS A 456 -22.81 21.86 44.33
N HIS A 457 -24.13 21.65 44.33
CA HIS A 457 -24.98 21.84 45.51
C HIS A 457 -26.37 21.18 45.32
N ALA A 458 -27.13 21.06 46.41
CA ALA A 458 -28.16 20.03 46.56
C ALA A 458 -29.60 20.56 46.71
N ARG A 459 -30.56 19.62 46.61
CA ARG A 459 -31.93 19.54 47.22
C ARG A 459 -33.17 19.68 46.32
N GLN A 460 -33.93 18.57 46.33
CA GLN A 460 -35.37 18.44 46.61
C GLN A 460 -36.41 19.08 45.65
N GLY A 461 -37.27 18.23 45.05
CA GLY A 461 -38.52 18.64 44.39
C GLY A 461 -39.23 17.48 43.67
N GLN A 462 -40.30 16.94 44.25
CA GLN A 462 -41.27 15.99 43.66
C GLN A 462 -42.66 16.68 43.60
N PRO A 463 -43.70 16.13 42.93
CA PRO A 463 -43.80 15.32 41.70
C PRO A 463 -44.99 15.82 40.78
N GLN A 464 -45.61 14.92 39.97
CA GLN A 464 -47.02 14.99 39.47
C GLN A 464 -47.39 16.04 38.36
N THR A 465 -48.40 15.86 37.49
CA THR A 465 -48.98 14.69 36.76
C THR A 465 -49.89 15.14 35.58
N GLN A 466 -50.11 14.24 34.61
CA GLN A 466 -51.35 14.04 33.79
C GLN A 466 -51.90 15.11 32.81
N GLN A 467 -52.22 14.59 31.61
CA GLN A 467 -53.39 14.85 30.74
C GLN A 467 -53.55 16.23 30.02
N GLN A 468 -54.29 16.41 28.91
CA GLN A 468 -54.74 15.62 27.73
C GLN A 468 -56.05 16.24 27.18
N ALA A 469 -55.96 17.07 26.12
CA ALA A 469 -57.04 17.51 25.20
C ALA A 469 -56.35 18.26 24.01
N THR A 470 -56.73 18.30 22.72
CA THR A 470 -58.00 18.19 21.95
C THR A 470 -58.97 19.37 22.15
N PHE A 471 -59.72 19.90 21.17
CA PHE A 471 -60.15 19.44 19.83
C PHE A 471 -60.49 20.66 18.90
N GLU A 472 -60.32 20.53 17.57
CA GLU A 472 -61.01 21.27 16.44
C GLU A 472 -61.15 22.83 16.50
N GLU A 473 -61.65 23.60 15.52
CA GLU A 473 -62.45 23.46 14.27
C GLU A 473 -61.81 24.40 13.16
N VAL A 474 -62.25 24.78 11.94
CA VAL A 474 -63.48 24.79 11.08
C VAL A 474 -63.06 24.70 9.58
N THR A 475 -64.01 24.52 8.64
CA THR A 475 -63.88 24.51 7.16
C THR A 475 -64.15 25.91 6.51
N ASP A 476 -64.24 26.19 5.19
CA ASP A 476 -64.39 25.37 3.97
C ASP A 476 -64.02 26.08 2.62
N ALA A 477 -64.02 25.31 1.52
CA ALA A 477 -64.42 25.62 0.13
C ALA A 477 -63.74 26.72 -0.75
N SER A 478 -62.97 26.22 -1.74
CA SER A 478 -63.19 26.37 -3.20
C SER A 478 -62.83 27.65 -4.03
N GLU A 479 -61.92 27.44 -5.00
CA GLU A 479 -61.79 28.00 -6.38
C GLU A 479 -61.57 29.51 -6.74
N LYS A 480 -60.46 29.73 -7.48
CA LYS A 480 -60.26 30.54 -8.72
C LYS A 480 -60.27 32.10 -8.72
N SER A 481 -59.04 32.63 -8.66
CA SER A 481 -58.36 33.35 -9.79
C SER A 481 -58.19 34.90 -9.82
N PHE A 482 -57.06 35.29 -10.44
CA PHE A 482 -56.60 36.58 -11.01
C PHE A 482 -56.25 37.84 -10.15
N SER A 483 -54.93 38.12 -10.13
CA SER A 483 -54.28 39.42 -10.48
C SER A 483 -54.27 40.62 -9.52
N ALA A 484 -53.05 41.06 -9.15
CA ALA A 484 -52.59 42.46 -9.26
C ALA A 484 -51.04 42.57 -9.20
N THR A 485 -50.47 43.61 -9.81
CA THR A 485 -49.01 43.89 -9.88
C THR A 485 -48.52 44.82 -8.75
N PRO A 486 -47.21 44.97 -8.54
CA PRO A 486 -46.60 46.30 -8.75
C PRO A 486 -45.16 46.22 -9.38
N PRO A 487 -44.45 47.33 -9.62
CA PRO A 487 -44.68 48.25 -10.73
C PRO A 487 -43.45 48.39 -11.67
N SER A 488 -43.65 48.95 -12.87
CA SER A 488 -42.62 49.01 -13.92
C SER A 488 -42.02 50.40 -14.16
N ARG A 489 -40.74 50.45 -14.56
CA ARG A 489 -40.20 51.47 -15.51
C ARG A 489 -38.77 51.18 -15.99
N ARG A 490 -38.63 51.01 -17.32
CA ARG A 490 -37.51 51.42 -18.21
C ARG A 490 -36.10 50.85 -17.92
N ASN A 491 -35.34 50.36 -18.90
CA ASN A 491 -35.48 50.38 -20.36
C ASN A 491 -35.50 48.96 -20.96
N ARG A 492 -36.06 48.84 -22.19
CA ARG A 492 -35.67 47.76 -23.11
C ARG A 492 -34.40 48.16 -23.86
N GLN A 493 -33.50 47.21 -24.05
CA GLN A 493 -32.93 46.96 -25.37
C GLN A 493 -33.38 45.55 -25.75
N ASP A 494 -33.81 45.36 -26.99
CA ASP A 494 -34.51 44.14 -27.40
C ASP A 494 -33.51 43.01 -27.68
N TYR A 495 -33.64 41.90 -26.95
CA TYR A 495 -33.18 40.58 -27.41
C TYR A 495 -34.36 39.89 -28.09
N PRO A 496 -34.19 39.31 -29.29
CA PRO A 496 -35.25 38.57 -29.96
C PRO A 496 -35.57 37.29 -29.18
N THR A 497 -36.85 37.07 -28.90
CA THR A 497 -37.36 35.78 -28.42
C THR A 497 -37.65 34.89 -29.62
N ASP A 498 -36.66 34.11 -30.07
CA ASP A 498 -36.89 32.95 -30.91
C ASP A 498 -37.16 31.70 -30.07
N ASN A 499 -38.00 30.81 -30.61
CA ASN A 499 -38.29 29.51 -30.01
C ASN A 499 -37.21 28.48 -30.37
N SER A 500 -37.18 27.39 -29.60
CA SER A 500 -36.55 26.10 -29.97
C SER A 500 -35.10 26.15 -30.44
N ASN A 501 -34.16 26.25 -29.49
CA ASN A 501 -32.80 25.72 -29.69
C ASN A 501 -32.74 24.21 -29.37
N SER A 502 -33.54 23.41 -30.08
CA SER A 502 -33.11 22.05 -30.40
C SER A 502 -32.00 22.21 -31.44
N VAL A 503 -30.76 21.86 -31.11
CA VAL A 503 -29.68 21.91 -32.11
C VAL A 503 -29.96 20.81 -33.13
N VAL A 504 -30.40 21.23 -34.32
CA VAL A 504 -30.44 20.35 -35.49
C VAL A 504 -28.99 20.12 -35.88
N PHE A 505 -28.44 18.98 -35.45
CA PHE A 505 -27.12 18.54 -35.87
C PHE A 505 -27.16 18.29 -37.39
N ASP A 506 -26.19 18.83 -38.11
CA ASP A 506 -26.03 18.49 -39.53
C ASP A 506 -25.50 17.03 -39.62
N PRO A 507 -26.16 16.14 -40.37
CA PRO A 507 -25.71 14.77 -40.57
C PRO A 507 -24.25 14.66 -41.05
N ASP A 508 -23.79 15.60 -41.90
CA ASP A 508 -22.43 15.58 -42.43
C ASP A 508 -21.40 15.98 -41.36
N ASP A 509 -21.73 16.92 -40.46
CA ASP A 509 -20.89 17.26 -39.30
C ASP A 509 -20.83 16.10 -38.29
N MET A 510 -21.93 15.40 -38.06
CA MET A 510 -21.98 14.22 -37.19
C MET A 510 -21.16 13.05 -37.75
N ALA A 511 -21.33 12.73 -39.04
CA ALA A 511 -20.53 11.71 -39.71
C ALA A 511 -19.03 12.06 -39.72
N THR A 512 -18.69 13.35 -39.86
CA THR A 512 -17.32 13.84 -39.76
C THR A 512 -16.78 13.70 -38.33
N GLY A 513 -17.54 14.10 -37.31
CA GLY A 513 -17.19 13.98 -35.90
C GLY A 513 -16.91 12.55 -35.47
N ILE A 514 -17.79 11.60 -35.81
CA ILE A 514 -17.59 10.17 -35.52
C ILE A 514 -16.29 9.66 -36.18
N ASN A 515 -16.02 10.04 -37.43
CA ASN A 515 -14.78 9.64 -38.11
C ASN A 515 -13.52 10.26 -37.47
N LEU A 516 -13.57 11.52 -37.01
CA LEU A 516 -12.50 12.15 -36.25
C LEU A 516 -12.27 11.46 -34.89
N TYR A 517 -13.33 11.02 -34.20
CA TYR A 517 -13.22 10.26 -32.94
C TYR A 517 -12.42 8.97 -33.14
N PHE A 518 -12.76 8.15 -34.13
CA PHE A 518 -12.01 6.91 -34.40
C PHE A 518 -10.59 7.16 -34.95
N LYS A 519 -10.38 8.25 -35.70
CA LYS A 519 -9.05 8.63 -36.22
C LYS A 519 -8.08 9.08 -35.13
N TYR A 520 -8.56 9.77 -34.09
CA TYR A 520 -7.71 10.42 -33.08
C TYR A 520 -7.89 9.90 -31.65
N CYS A 521 -9.12 9.76 -31.15
CA CYS A 521 -9.41 9.53 -29.73
C CYS A 521 -9.66 8.06 -29.34
N HIS A 522 -10.22 7.24 -30.23
CA HIS A 522 -10.51 5.83 -29.94
C HIS A 522 -9.24 5.07 -29.55
N ARG A 523 -9.32 4.28 -28.47
CA ARG A 523 -8.22 3.57 -27.81
C ARG A 523 -7.02 4.45 -27.45
N GLN A 524 -7.21 5.76 -27.29
CA GLN A 524 -6.15 6.72 -26.96
C GLN A 524 -6.62 7.87 -26.03
N PRO A 525 -6.70 7.64 -24.71
CA PRO A 525 -6.68 6.33 -24.03
C PRO A 525 -8.07 5.66 -24.03
N ILE A 526 -9.13 6.45 -24.23
CA ILE A 526 -10.53 6.06 -24.06
C ILE A 526 -11.01 5.07 -25.13
N TRP A 527 -11.77 4.07 -24.70
CA TRP A 527 -12.42 3.07 -25.54
C TRP A 527 -13.81 2.81 -24.95
N CYS A 528 -14.78 3.65 -25.30
CA CYS A 528 -16.15 3.56 -24.74
C CYS A 528 -17.05 2.65 -25.58
N PHE A 529 -17.00 2.82 -26.91
CA PHE A 529 -17.86 2.15 -27.89
C PHE A 529 -17.09 1.84 -29.18
N GLU A 530 -17.59 0.88 -29.95
CA GLU A 530 -17.13 0.51 -31.29
C GLU A 530 -17.86 1.30 -32.39
N ARG A 531 -17.31 1.27 -33.61
CA ARG A 531 -17.88 1.97 -34.77
C ARG A 531 -19.30 1.53 -35.09
N ASP A 532 -19.57 0.23 -34.99
CA ASP A 532 -20.89 -0.34 -35.27
C ASP A 532 -21.93 0.04 -34.19
N GLU A 533 -21.48 0.36 -32.98
CA GLU A 533 -22.34 0.76 -31.84
C GLU A 533 -22.75 2.24 -31.86
N VAL A 534 -22.21 3.02 -32.82
CA VAL A 534 -22.53 4.45 -33.05
C VAL A 534 -22.70 4.80 -34.54
N GLY A 535 -22.85 3.80 -35.41
CA GLY A 535 -22.91 3.99 -36.87
C GLY A 535 -24.25 4.54 -37.39
N ASP A 536 -25.33 4.35 -36.64
CA ASP A 536 -26.67 4.88 -36.93
C ASP A 536 -26.88 6.20 -36.16
N TYR A 537 -26.52 7.32 -36.80
CA TYR A 537 -26.53 8.64 -36.15
C TYR A 537 -27.94 9.16 -35.83
N ASP A 538 -28.98 8.74 -36.58
CA ASP A 538 -30.38 9.07 -36.30
C ASP A 538 -30.88 8.41 -35.00
N SER A 539 -30.17 7.40 -34.50
CA SER A 539 -30.46 6.70 -33.24
C SER A 539 -29.69 7.22 -32.01
N LEU A 540 -28.71 8.12 -32.20
CA LEU A 540 -27.82 8.57 -31.13
C LEU A 540 -28.49 9.59 -30.18
N PRO A 541 -28.37 9.43 -28.86
CA PRO A 541 -28.81 10.45 -27.90
C PRO A 541 -28.09 11.79 -28.09
N GLU A 542 -28.82 12.90 -28.04
CA GLU A 542 -28.32 14.27 -28.27
C GLU A 542 -27.14 14.64 -27.35
N GLU A 543 -27.12 14.12 -26.12
CA GLU A 543 -26.02 14.30 -25.16
C GLU A 543 -24.71 13.65 -25.63
N LEU A 544 -24.79 12.48 -26.26
CA LEU A 544 -23.63 11.76 -26.78
C LEU A 544 -23.15 12.36 -28.10
N ALA A 545 -24.07 12.72 -29.00
CA ALA A 545 -23.76 13.47 -30.21
C ALA A 545 -23.02 14.78 -29.88
N SER A 546 -23.57 15.57 -28.95
CA SER A 546 -22.93 16.80 -28.45
C SER A 546 -21.55 16.55 -27.83
N SER A 547 -21.38 15.44 -27.09
CA SER A 547 -20.11 15.11 -26.42
C SER A 547 -19.03 14.62 -27.38
N ILE A 548 -19.40 13.88 -28.44
CA ILE A 548 -18.50 13.50 -29.52
C ILE A 548 -18.02 14.76 -30.23
N LEU A 549 -18.94 15.62 -30.69
CA LEU A 549 -18.59 16.88 -31.37
C LEU A 549 -17.72 17.79 -30.51
N ALA A 550 -18.05 17.99 -29.23
CA ALA A 550 -17.26 18.79 -28.30
C ALA A 550 -15.83 18.26 -28.10
N LEU A 551 -15.61 16.95 -28.20
CA LEU A 551 -14.26 16.37 -28.19
C LEU A 551 -13.57 16.56 -29.55
N THR A 552 -14.27 16.37 -30.67
CA THR A 552 -13.66 16.29 -32.01
C THR A 552 -13.53 17.60 -32.77
N SER A 553 -14.26 18.67 -32.43
CA SER A 553 -14.15 19.99 -33.08
C SER A 553 -12.73 20.55 -33.11
N ARG A 554 -11.87 20.18 -32.14
CA ARG A 554 -10.44 20.54 -32.14
C ARG A 554 -9.64 19.98 -33.33
N PHE A 555 -10.13 18.92 -33.99
CA PHE A 555 -9.54 18.31 -35.19
C PHE A 555 -10.26 18.72 -36.48
N SER A 556 -11.29 19.57 -36.38
CA SER A 556 -12.01 20.18 -37.50
C SER A 556 -11.63 21.66 -37.66
N GLU A 557 -12.04 22.27 -38.76
CA GLU A 557 -11.93 23.72 -38.99
C GLU A 557 -12.97 24.50 -38.15
N GLN A 558 -14.12 23.89 -37.83
CA GLN A 558 -15.18 24.47 -36.99
C GLN A 558 -14.83 24.48 -35.48
N ARG A 559 -13.76 25.20 -35.09
CA ARG A 559 -13.33 25.25 -33.68
C ARG A 559 -14.27 26.05 -32.77
N ASP A 560 -14.93 27.08 -33.32
CA ASP A 560 -15.73 28.02 -32.53
C ASP A 560 -16.99 27.37 -31.91
N HIS A 561 -17.53 26.33 -32.54
CA HIS A 561 -18.70 25.59 -32.04
C HIS A 561 -18.40 24.67 -30.85
N MET A 562 -17.12 24.44 -30.51
CA MET A 562 -16.71 23.51 -29.43
C MET A 562 -17.34 23.84 -28.06
N GLN A 563 -17.45 25.14 -27.72
CA GLN A 563 -18.06 25.58 -26.47
C GLN A 563 -19.59 25.44 -26.46
N LEU A 564 -20.24 25.57 -27.63
CA LEU A 564 -21.68 25.36 -27.78
C LEU A 564 -22.04 23.88 -27.55
N PHE A 565 -21.38 22.97 -28.27
CA PHE A 565 -21.57 21.52 -28.08
C PHE A 565 -21.26 21.07 -26.64
N SER A 566 -20.18 21.59 -26.04
CA SER A 566 -19.85 21.32 -24.64
C SER A 566 -20.95 21.79 -23.66
N SER A 567 -21.55 22.95 -23.91
CA SER A 567 -22.61 23.52 -23.05
C SER A 567 -23.93 22.77 -23.19
N ASN A 568 -24.29 22.35 -24.41
CA ASN A 568 -25.47 21.55 -24.68
C ASN A 568 -25.36 20.16 -24.03
N ALA A 569 -24.22 19.48 -24.21
CA ALA A 569 -23.95 18.20 -23.57
C ALA A 569 -24.11 18.27 -22.04
N LYS A 570 -23.46 19.25 -21.39
CA LYS A 570 -23.60 19.48 -19.93
C LYS A 570 -25.05 19.69 -19.51
N THR A 571 -25.82 20.46 -20.28
CA THR A 571 -27.23 20.77 -19.98
C THR A 571 -28.12 19.52 -20.07
N LEU A 572 -27.97 18.73 -21.14
CA LEU A 572 -28.71 17.49 -21.35
C LEU A 572 -28.37 16.43 -20.29
N ILE A 573 -27.07 16.24 -19.98
CA ILE A 573 -26.61 15.32 -18.94
C ILE A 573 -27.18 15.69 -17.57
N MET A 574 -27.15 16.98 -17.19
CA MET A 574 -27.71 17.43 -15.92
C MET A 574 -29.23 17.27 -15.86
N LEU A 575 -29.93 17.40 -17.00
CA LEU A 575 -31.36 17.12 -17.11
C LEU A 575 -31.66 15.61 -16.95
N ARG A 576 -30.85 14.71 -17.52
CA ARG A 576 -30.95 13.25 -17.29
C ARG A 576 -30.77 12.90 -15.82
N ILE A 577 -29.75 13.49 -15.17
CA ILE A 577 -29.47 13.28 -13.74
C ILE A 577 -30.62 13.79 -12.88
N ALA A 578 -31.14 15.00 -13.15
CA ALA A 578 -32.26 15.58 -12.39
C ALA A 578 -33.57 14.80 -12.55
N ASN A 579 -33.82 14.22 -13.73
CA ASN A 579 -35.00 13.39 -14.01
C ASN A 579 -34.83 11.92 -13.57
N GLY A 580 -33.64 11.50 -13.11
CA GLY A 580 -33.34 10.10 -12.78
C GLY A 580 -33.27 9.16 -13.98
N THR A 581 -33.15 9.69 -15.21
CA THR A 581 -33.16 8.94 -16.48
C THR A 581 -31.76 8.72 -17.06
N VAL A 582 -30.76 8.56 -16.18
CA VAL A 582 -29.35 8.31 -16.53
C VAL A 582 -29.19 6.93 -17.17
N ASP A 583 -28.56 6.90 -18.34
CA ASP A 583 -28.24 5.69 -19.11
C ASP A 583 -26.72 5.55 -19.34
N ILE A 584 -26.30 4.47 -20.00
CA ILE A 584 -24.88 4.24 -20.32
C ILE A 584 -24.29 5.38 -21.17
N THR A 585 -25.06 5.87 -22.14
CA THR A 585 -24.70 6.97 -23.04
C THR A 585 -24.50 8.30 -22.30
N THR A 586 -25.22 8.54 -21.21
CA THR A 586 -25.02 9.68 -20.30
C THR A 586 -23.64 9.61 -19.62
N ILE A 587 -23.20 8.43 -19.21
CA ILE A 587 -21.89 8.23 -18.55
C ILE A 587 -20.76 8.23 -19.59
N GLU A 588 -20.98 7.69 -20.80
CA GLU A 588 -20.05 7.84 -21.94
C GLU A 588 -19.84 9.31 -22.30
N SER A 589 -20.91 10.10 -22.31
CA SER A 589 -20.87 11.55 -22.55
C SER A 589 -20.01 12.28 -21.52
N LEU A 590 -20.17 11.98 -20.23
CA LEU A 590 -19.30 12.51 -19.17
C LEU A 590 -17.84 12.05 -19.30
N CYS A 591 -17.58 10.81 -19.75
CA CYS A 591 -16.23 10.32 -20.04
C CYS A 591 -15.56 11.13 -21.16
N LEU A 592 -16.28 11.41 -22.25
CA LEU A 592 -15.81 12.24 -23.37
C LEU A 592 -15.55 13.70 -22.94
N LEU A 593 -16.49 14.31 -22.20
CA LEU A 593 -16.35 15.67 -21.67
C LEU A 593 -15.22 15.79 -20.63
N SER A 594 -14.98 14.75 -19.84
CA SER A 594 -13.83 14.67 -18.94
C SER A 594 -12.52 14.69 -19.71
N TYR A 595 -12.37 13.82 -20.72
CA TYR A 595 -11.17 13.78 -21.56
C TYR A 595 -10.93 15.09 -22.32
N ALA A 596 -11.98 15.66 -22.94
CA ALA A 596 -11.90 16.99 -23.56
C ALA A 596 -11.39 18.06 -22.59
N SER A 597 -11.93 18.10 -21.37
CA SER A 597 -11.52 19.05 -20.33
C SER A 597 -10.04 18.89 -19.92
N PHE A 598 -9.50 17.67 -19.92
CA PHE A 598 -8.08 17.43 -19.66
C PHE A 598 -7.18 17.89 -20.82
N ILE A 599 -7.60 17.70 -22.07
CA ILE A 599 -6.90 18.22 -23.26
C ILE A 599 -6.89 19.76 -23.26
N ASP A 600 -7.99 20.38 -22.79
CA ASP A 600 -8.16 21.83 -22.69
C ASP A 600 -7.42 22.46 -21.47
N GLY A 601 -6.73 21.67 -20.64
CA GLY A 601 -6.04 22.15 -19.43
C GLY A 601 -6.97 22.51 -18.26
N ASN A 602 -8.27 22.25 -18.40
CA ASN A 602 -9.30 22.51 -17.39
C ASN A 602 -9.38 21.35 -16.37
N VAL A 603 -8.25 21.07 -15.70
CA VAL A 603 -8.05 19.88 -14.84
C VAL A 603 -9.15 19.71 -13.78
N HIS A 604 -9.58 20.77 -13.11
CA HIS A 604 -10.65 20.70 -12.11
C HIS A 604 -12.02 20.30 -12.70
N LEU A 605 -12.35 20.77 -13.91
CA LEU A 605 -13.59 20.41 -14.60
C LEU A 605 -13.52 18.97 -15.12
N GLY A 606 -12.37 18.55 -15.64
CA GLY A 606 -12.11 17.15 -16.03
C GLY A 606 -12.25 16.18 -14.86
N GLN A 607 -11.66 16.52 -13.70
CA GLN A 607 -11.78 15.76 -12.45
C GLN A 607 -13.21 15.73 -11.91
N PHE A 608 -13.99 16.81 -12.06
CA PHE A 608 -15.41 16.81 -11.67
C PHE A 608 -16.26 15.90 -12.54
N HIS A 609 -16.16 16.01 -13.88
CA HIS A 609 -16.86 15.10 -14.79
C HIS A 609 -16.46 13.63 -14.55
N LEU A 610 -15.18 13.38 -14.27
CA LEU A 610 -14.66 12.05 -13.95
C LEU A 610 -15.20 11.51 -12.62
N GLY A 611 -15.15 12.30 -11.56
CA GLY A 611 -15.68 11.94 -10.25
C GLY A 611 -17.18 11.68 -10.26
N LEU A 612 -17.94 12.51 -11.01
CA LEU A 612 -19.36 12.31 -11.25
C LEU A 612 -19.63 11.01 -12.02
N SER A 613 -18.88 10.74 -13.09
CA SER A 613 -18.98 9.48 -13.86
C SER A 613 -18.72 8.27 -12.98
N LEU A 614 -17.61 8.28 -12.23
CA LEU A 614 -17.24 7.19 -11.33
C LEU A 614 -18.30 6.97 -10.25
N GLN A 615 -18.90 8.03 -9.71
CA GLN A 615 -19.96 7.90 -8.71
C GLN A 615 -21.29 7.38 -9.30
N LEU A 616 -21.64 7.76 -10.54
CA LEU A 616 -22.75 7.14 -11.27
C LEU A 616 -22.48 5.65 -11.55
N CYS A 617 -21.24 5.27 -11.90
CA CYS A 617 -20.85 3.88 -12.03
C CYS A 617 -21.04 3.09 -10.72
N ARG A 618 -20.70 3.66 -9.55
CA ARG A 618 -20.95 2.99 -8.24
C ARG A 618 -22.44 2.85 -7.93
N SER A 619 -23.23 3.88 -8.21
CA SER A 619 -24.70 3.82 -8.05
C SER A 619 -25.33 2.75 -8.94
N ALA A 620 -24.73 2.47 -10.10
CA ALA A 620 -25.10 1.38 -11.01
C ALA A 620 -24.32 0.07 -10.76
N MET A 621 -23.51 -0.01 -9.69
CA MET A 621 -22.65 -1.15 -9.30
C MET A 621 -21.67 -1.65 -10.40
N LEU A 622 -21.35 -0.81 -11.39
CA LEU A 622 -20.42 -1.13 -12.50
C LEU A 622 -18.97 -1.34 -12.04
N ASP A 623 -18.65 -1.10 -10.77
CA ASP A 623 -17.37 -1.38 -10.15
C ASP A 623 -17.30 -2.74 -9.43
N MET A 624 -18.31 -3.60 -9.57
CA MET A 624 -18.39 -4.93 -8.96
C MET A 624 -18.48 -6.05 -10.03
N GLU A 625 -17.72 -7.13 -9.89
CA GLU A 625 -17.79 -8.31 -10.79
C GLU A 625 -19.22 -8.84 -10.97
N SER A 626 -20.05 -8.79 -9.92
CA SER A 626 -21.41 -9.35 -9.88
C SER A 626 -22.37 -8.80 -10.94
N VAL A 627 -22.20 -7.55 -11.39
CA VAL A 627 -23.03 -6.95 -12.46
C VAL A 627 -22.72 -7.55 -13.84
N TYR A 628 -21.52 -8.12 -14.00
CA TYR A 628 -21.03 -8.72 -15.25
C TYR A 628 -21.22 -10.25 -15.29
N ALA A 629 -21.90 -10.83 -14.30
CA ALA A 629 -22.19 -12.27 -14.22
C ALA A 629 -23.32 -12.74 -15.16
N VAL A 630 -23.98 -11.80 -15.85
CA VAL A 630 -24.99 -12.07 -16.89
C VAL A 630 -24.50 -11.46 -18.20
N ASP A 631 -24.42 -12.27 -19.25
CA ASP A 631 -24.11 -11.81 -20.61
C ASP A 631 -25.33 -11.14 -21.25
N ASP A 632 -25.46 -9.84 -20.99
CA ASP A 632 -26.29 -8.90 -21.74
C ASP A 632 -25.51 -8.36 -22.96
N SER A 633 -26.19 -7.92 -24.01
CA SER A 633 -25.52 -7.40 -25.22
C SER A 633 -24.66 -6.17 -24.93
N THR A 634 -24.98 -5.40 -23.88
CA THR A 634 -24.19 -4.24 -23.44
C THR A 634 -23.11 -4.57 -22.39
N THR A 635 -22.97 -5.84 -21.97
CA THR A 635 -22.04 -6.26 -20.90
C THR A 635 -20.59 -5.89 -21.19
N ASP A 636 -20.12 -5.97 -22.44
CA ASP A 636 -18.75 -5.56 -22.79
C ASP A 636 -18.59 -4.04 -22.92
N ARG A 637 -19.57 -3.33 -23.50
CA ARG A 637 -19.62 -1.85 -23.56
C ARG A 637 -19.53 -1.22 -22.15
N LYS A 638 -20.21 -1.84 -21.17
CA LYS A 638 -20.10 -1.49 -19.73
C LYS A 638 -18.68 -1.67 -19.16
N LYS A 639 -17.92 -2.69 -19.57
CA LYS A 639 -16.52 -2.91 -19.14
C LYS A 639 -15.59 -1.87 -19.77
N ARG A 640 -15.75 -1.67 -21.09
CA ARG A 640 -15.02 -0.69 -21.92
C ARG A 640 -15.13 0.73 -21.35
N LEU A 641 -16.35 1.17 -21.04
CA LEU A 641 -16.60 2.44 -20.35
C LEU A 641 -15.95 2.53 -18.96
N PHE A 642 -16.15 1.55 -18.09
CA PHE A 642 -15.58 1.57 -16.73
C PHE A 642 -14.05 1.67 -16.74
N TRP A 643 -13.38 0.83 -17.54
CA TRP A 643 -11.93 0.82 -17.62
C TRP A 643 -11.37 2.06 -18.36
N SER A 644 -12.15 2.68 -19.26
CA SER A 644 -11.80 4.00 -19.84
C SER A 644 -11.81 5.12 -18.81
N LEU A 645 -12.82 5.17 -17.94
CA LEU A 645 -12.84 6.11 -16.80
C LEU A 645 -11.67 5.83 -15.85
N GLN A 646 -11.36 4.56 -15.60
CA GLN A 646 -10.23 4.17 -14.74
C GLN A 646 -8.87 4.55 -15.34
N LEU A 647 -8.69 4.51 -16.68
CA LEU A 647 -7.51 5.03 -17.38
C LEU A 647 -7.37 6.57 -17.29
N LEU A 648 -8.49 7.31 -17.35
CA LEU A 648 -8.48 8.75 -17.13
C LEU A 648 -8.11 9.07 -15.68
N GLU A 649 -8.61 8.34 -14.69
CA GLU A 649 -8.22 8.50 -13.28
C GLU A 649 -6.74 8.13 -13.07
N GLN A 650 -6.26 7.08 -13.73
CA GLN A 650 -4.84 6.67 -13.73
C GLN A 650 -3.90 7.67 -14.43
N SER A 651 -4.39 8.47 -15.37
CA SER A 651 -3.59 9.48 -16.10
C SER A 651 -3.67 10.88 -15.49
N TYR A 652 -4.87 11.33 -15.11
CA TYR A 652 -5.21 12.72 -14.75
C TYR A 652 -5.99 12.88 -13.44
N GLY A 653 -6.39 11.76 -12.84
CA GLY A 653 -7.13 11.70 -11.58
C GLY A 653 -6.39 12.35 -10.40
N ARG A 654 -7.14 12.73 -9.38
CA ARG A 654 -6.65 13.52 -8.24
C ARG A 654 -6.00 12.63 -7.20
N GLN A 655 -4.67 12.74 -7.04
CA GLN A 655 -3.91 11.86 -6.13
C GLN A 655 -4.21 12.09 -4.64
N ASP A 656 -4.83 13.21 -4.29
CA ASP A 656 -4.86 13.71 -2.91
C ASP A 656 -6.18 14.31 -2.44
N GLY A 657 -6.75 13.70 -1.40
CA GLY A 657 -7.78 14.27 -0.53
C GLY A 657 -8.47 13.19 0.30
N LEU A 658 -9.24 13.60 1.31
CA LEU A 658 -10.11 12.66 2.05
C LEU A 658 -11.16 11.98 1.14
N LEU A 659 -11.40 12.54 -0.05
CA LEU A 659 -12.34 12.06 -1.07
C LEU A 659 -11.66 11.51 -2.34
N SER A 660 -10.32 11.47 -2.42
CA SER A 660 -9.64 10.76 -3.52
C SER A 660 -9.67 9.26 -3.26
N PHE A 661 -9.98 8.46 -4.27
CA PHE A 661 -10.15 7.02 -4.09
C PHE A 661 -8.80 6.32 -3.85
N PRO A 662 -8.70 5.39 -2.87
CA PRO A 662 -7.47 4.65 -2.66
C PRO A 662 -7.11 3.79 -3.89
N ASN A 663 -6.08 4.19 -4.64
CA ASN A 663 -5.55 3.46 -5.80
C ASN A 663 -5.26 1.98 -5.49
N ASP A 664 -4.94 1.70 -4.22
CA ASP A 664 -4.54 0.40 -3.69
C ASP A 664 -5.70 -0.64 -3.69
N VAL A 665 -6.96 -0.20 -3.81
CA VAL A 665 -8.16 -1.05 -3.73
C VAL A 665 -8.56 -1.66 -5.09
N ARG A 666 -8.02 -1.18 -6.22
CA ARG A 666 -8.50 -1.56 -7.58
C ARG A 666 -7.37 -1.93 -8.54
N ARG A 667 -6.51 -2.87 -8.13
CA ARG A 667 -5.53 -3.50 -9.03
C ARG A 667 -6.28 -4.32 -10.11
N PRO A 668 -6.03 -4.11 -11.42
CA PRO A 668 -6.65 -4.93 -12.46
C PRO A 668 -6.25 -6.40 -12.33
N THR A 669 -7.22 -7.31 -12.46
CA THR A 669 -6.97 -8.76 -12.35
C THR A 669 -6.82 -9.36 -13.74
N LEU A 670 -5.59 -9.72 -14.11
CA LEU A 670 -5.31 -10.43 -15.37
C LEU A 670 -5.75 -11.90 -15.31
N PRO A 671 -6.25 -12.48 -16.42
CA PRO A 671 -6.48 -13.92 -16.51
C PRO A 671 -5.17 -14.70 -16.33
N SER A 672 -5.04 -15.44 -15.22
CA SER A 672 -3.88 -16.29 -14.99
C SER A 672 -4.08 -17.66 -15.63
N SER A 673 -3.24 -18.01 -16.61
CA SER A 673 -3.28 -19.31 -17.28
C SER A 673 -2.63 -20.39 -16.40
N GLY A 674 -3.33 -20.83 -15.35
CA GLY A 674 -2.84 -21.95 -14.54
C GLY A 674 -3.32 -22.17 -13.11
N SER A 675 -4.30 -21.44 -12.56
CA SER A 675 -4.92 -21.84 -11.28
C SER A 675 -6.27 -21.16 -11.01
N GLN A 676 -7.36 -21.93 -10.99
CA GLN A 676 -8.63 -21.51 -10.40
C GLN A 676 -8.66 -21.86 -8.92
N SER A 677 -8.60 -20.86 -8.06
CA SER A 677 -8.91 -20.98 -6.63
C SER A 677 -9.56 -19.69 -6.12
N GLU A 678 -10.80 -19.82 -5.66
CA GLU A 678 -11.66 -18.79 -5.07
C GLU A 678 -11.21 -18.43 -3.63
N GLN A 679 -11.53 -17.29 -3.02
CA GLN A 679 -12.19 -16.04 -3.44
C GLN A 679 -11.82 -14.98 -2.38
N ASP A 680 -11.36 -13.78 -2.74
CA ASP A 680 -11.29 -12.61 -1.83
C ASP A 680 -12.42 -11.62 -2.18
N SER A 681 -13.07 -11.05 -1.17
CA SER A 681 -14.41 -10.44 -1.27
C SER A 681 -14.45 -8.97 -1.72
N CYS A 682 -13.65 -8.59 -2.72
CA CYS A 682 -13.89 -7.38 -3.53
C CYS A 682 -13.21 -7.50 -4.91
N LYS A 683 -13.77 -8.33 -5.79
CA LYS A 683 -13.24 -8.47 -7.15
C LYS A 683 -13.60 -7.28 -8.02
N ALA A 684 -12.58 -6.63 -8.57
CA ALA A 684 -12.70 -5.62 -9.63
C ALA A 684 -13.46 -6.18 -10.86
N PRO A 685 -14.16 -5.34 -11.63
CA PRO A 685 -14.93 -5.80 -12.78
C PRO A 685 -13.99 -6.39 -13.84
N PRO A 686 -14.38 -7.47 -14.54
CA PRO A 686 -13.52 -8.13 -15.52
C PRO A 686 -13.13 -7.16 -16.64
N LEU A 687 -11.92 -7.33 -17.16
CA LEU A 687 -11.42 -6.57 -18.30
C LEU A 687 -12.30 -6.80 -19.56
N PRO A 688 -12.45 -5.78 -20.43
CA PRO A 688 -13.16 -5.95 -21.71
C PRO A 688 -12.43 -6.92 -22.63
N ARG A 689 -13.14 -7.49 -23.60
CA ARG A 689 -12.54 -8.43 -24.55
C ARG A 689 -11.70 -7.71 -25.60
N ASP A 690 -10.37 -7.80 -25.47
CA ASP A 690 -9.40 -7.24 -26.42
C ASP A 690 -8.61 -8.36 -27.11
N ASP A 691 -9.03 -8.74 -28.31
CA ASP A 691 -8.40 -9.78 -29.14
C ASP A 691 -7.26 -9.22 -30.03
N LEU A 692 -6.89 -7.94 -29.90
CA LEU A 692 -5.92 -7.29 -30.80
C LEU A 692 -4.48 -7.69 -30.51
N GLY A 693 -3.87 -8.40 -31.47
CA GLY A 693 -2.45 -8.75 -31.48
C GLY A 693 -2.07 -9.97 -30.63
N THR A 694 -3.03 -10.65 -30.00
CA THR A 694 -2.81 -11.90 -29.27
C THR A 694 -2.35 -13.01 -30.21
N SER A 695 -1.33 -13.77 -29.83
CA SER A 695 -0.80 -14.90 -30.59
C SER A 695 -1.44 -16.25 -30.20
N SER A 696 -2.02 -16.36 -29.00
CA SER A 696 -2.79 -17.53 -28.60
C SER A 696 -4.10 -17.18 -27.86
N PRO A 697 -5.18 -17.98 -27.99
CA PRO A 697 -6.45 -17.71 -27.33
C PRO A 697 -6.31 -17.77 -25.80
N GLY A 698 -6.51 -16.63 -25.13
CA GLY A 698 -6.35 -16.48 -23.68
C GLY A 698 -5.17 -15.60 -23.25
N GLU A 699 -4.35 -15.11 -24.19
CA GLU A 699 -3.46 -13.98 -23.93
C GLU A 699 -4.24 -12.68 -23.67
N THR A 700 -3.66 -11.75 -22.91
CA THR A 700 -4.29 -10.46 -22.59
C THR A 700 -3.94 -9.44 -23.66
N GLY A 701 -4.95 -8.89 -24.35
CA GLY A 701 -4.75 -7.88 -25.39
C GLY A 701 -4.05 -6.60 -24.94
N ILE A 702 -3.58 -5.85 -25.93
CA ILE A 702 -2.68 -4.71 -25.72
C ILE A 702 -3.29 -3.55 -24.91
N TRP A 703 -4.57 -3.24 -25.09
CA TRP A 703 -5.22 -2.15 -24.34
C TRP A 703 -5.39 -2.53 -22.87
N ASN A 704 -5.76 -3.79 -22.60
CA ASN A 704 -5.84 -4.34 -21.26
C ASN A 704 -4.47 -4.36 -20.55
N THR A 705 -3.39 -4.64 -21.28
CA THR A 705 -2.02 -4.59 -20.74
C THR A 705 -1.62 -3.14 -20.41
N SER A 706 -1.97 -2.17 -21.27
CA SER A 706 -1.82 -0.74 -20.99
C SER A 706 -2.62 -0.24 -19.78
N VAL A 707 -3.82 -0.79 -19.48
CA VAL A 707 -4.60 -0.49 -18.26
C VAL A 707 -3.86 -0.92 -16.98
N CYS A 708 -3.14 -2.05 -17.05
CA CYS A 708 -2.41 -2.58 -15.90
C CYS A 708 -1.15 -1.75 -15.60
N LEU A 709 -0.43 -1.35 -16.65
CA LEU A 709 0.73 -0.47 -16.50
C LEU A 709 0.31 0.97 -16.12
N GLY A 710 -0.88 1.41 -16.55
CA GLY A 710 -1.53 2.64 -16.08
C GLY A 710 -1.83 2.64 -14.58
N TRP A 711 -2.17 1.50 -13.97
CA TRP A 711 -2.31 1.38 -12.52
C TRP A 711 -0.97 1.57 -11.79
N VAL A 712 0.13 0.99 -12.29
CA VAL A 712 1.46 1.25 -11.73
C VAL A 712 1.83 2.73 -11.84
N TRP A 713 1.49 3.38 -12.96
CA TRP A 713 1.70 4.81 -13.16
C TRP A 713 0.90 5.70 -12.19
N SER A 714 -0.31 5.31 -11.77
CA SER A 714 -1.03 6.08 -10.73
C SER A 714 -0.31 6.02 -9.37
N GLN A 715 0.34 4.91 -9.04
CA GLN A 715 1.18 4.82 -7.84
C GLN A 715 2.48 5.63 -7.97
N VAL A 716 3.05 5.79 -9.18
CA VAL A 716 4.14 6.75 -9.43
C VAL A 716 3.68 8.18 -9.18
N ARG A 717 2.49 8.59 -9.68
CA ARG A 717 1.97 9.94 -9.45
C ARG A 717 1.67 10.20 -7.96
N LYS A 718 1.13 9.23 -7.23
CA LYS A 718 0.99 9.25 -5.76
C LYS A 718 2.34 9.49 -5.08
N TYR A 719 3.39 8.74 -5.44
CA TYR A 719 4.76 8.93 -4.92
C TYR A 719 5.32 10.32 -5.20
N VAL A 720 5.10 10.90 -6.39
CA VAL A 720 5.50 12.29 -6.70
C VAL A 720 4.75 13.31 -5.80
N SER A 721 3.48 13.07 -5.50
CA SER A 721 2.70 13.88 -4.54
C SER A 721 3.22 13.76 -3.09
N ASP A 722 3.54 12.54 -2.64
CA ASP A 722 4.18 12.31 -1.34
C ASP A 722 5.52 13.07 -1.24
N CYS A 723 6.32 13.03 -2.31
CA CYS A 723 7.60 13.75 -2.40
C CYS A 723 7.42 15.27 -2.32
N SER A 724 6.46 15.86 -3.06
CA SER A 724 6.23 17.32 -3.05
C SER A 724 5.70 17.84 -1.71
N ARG A 725 5.24 16.94 -0.84
CA ARG A 725 4.74 17.22 0.51
C ARG A 725 5.76 16.93 1.62
N ASN A 726 6.99 16.54 1.24
CA ASN A 726 8.04 16.09 2.14
C ASN A 726 7.67 14.82 2.95
N ILE A 727 6.75 13.99 2.45
CA ILE A 727 6.39 12.67 3.00
C ILE A 727 7.29 11.57 2.38
N LEU A 728 8.57 11.90 2.14
CA LEU A 728 9.52 11.00 1.50
C LEU A 728 10.19 10.08 2.53
N LYS A 729 9.76 8.82 2.56
CA LYS A 729 10.56 7.71 3.15
C LYS A 729 11.81 7.45 2.30
N GLU A 730 12.88 6.95 2.91
CA GLU A 730 14.13 6.62 2.22
C GLU A 730 13.90 5.59 1.09
N PRO A 731 14.15 5.92 -0.18
CA PRO A 731 13.80 5.05 -1.32
C PRO A 731 14.48 3.68 -1.32
N TRP A 732 15.66 3.56 -0.69
CA TRP A 732 16.38 2.28 -0.54
C TRP A 732 15.84 1.39 0.59
N ARG A 733 14.80 1.81 1.34
CA ARG A 733 14.09 0.94 2.28
C ARG A 733 13.07 0.06 1.56
N HIS A 734 13.04 -1.21 1.94
CA HIS A 734 12.07 -2.22 1.52
C HIS A 734 10.59 -1.82 1.71
N ASP A 735 10.25 -1.03 2.74
CA ASP A 735 8.88 -0.59 3.03
C ASP A 735 8.47 0.73 2.36
N SER A 736 9.40 1.38 1.64
CA SER A 736 9.18 2.66 0.96
C SER A 736 8.20 2.53 -0.22
N THR A 737 7.55 3.65 -0.57
CA THR A 737 6.68 3.71 -1.76
C THR A 737 7.48 3.40 -3.04
N TYR A 738 8.73 3.87 -3.14
CA TYR A 738 9.63 3.52 -4.25
C TYR A 738 9.81 2.00 -4.41
N ALA A 739 10.12 1.28 -3.33
CA ALA A 739 10.33 -0.17 -3.37
C ALA A 739 9.06 -0.95 -3.73
N LYS A 740 7.89 -0.49 -3.24
CA LYS A 740 6.58 -1.08 -3.58
C LYS A 740 6.25 -0.90 -5.06
N VAL A 741 6.32 0.32 -5.58
CA VAL A 741 6.02 0.61 -6.99
C VAL A 741 7.01 -0.09 -7.93
N LEU A 742 8.28 -0.24 -7.54
CA LEU A 742 9.25 -1.03 -8.30
C LEU A 742 8.89 -2.53 -8.33
N SER A 743 8.37 -3.09 -7.24
CA SER A 743 7.88 -4.48 -7.20
C SER A 743 6.62 -4.66 -8.05
N ASP A 744 5.67 -3.71 -7.98
CA ASP A 744 4.45 -3.70 -8.80
C ASP A 744 4.76 -3.57 -10.30
N PHE A 745 5.75 -2.76 -10.66
CA PHE A 745 6.28 -2.65 -12.01
C PHE A 745 6.83 -3.98 -12.51
N MET A 746 7.71 -4.64 -11.74
CA MET A 746 8.29 -5.95 -12.11
C MET A 746 7.23 -7.06 -12.23
N GLU A 747 6.22 -7.09 -11.35
CA GLU A 747 5.13 -8.07 -11.45
C GLU A 747 4.24 -7.83 -12.68
N THR A 748 4.05 -6.55 -13.06
CA THR A 748 3.27 -6.16 -14.24
C THR A 748 4.06 -6.44 -15.53
N GLU A 749 5.34 -6.07 -15.59
CA GLU A 749 6.28 -6.39 -16.68
C GLU A 749 6.32 -7.89 -16.97
N ASN A 750 6.46 -8.71 -15.93
CA ASN A 750 6.49 -10.16 -16.06
C ASN A 750 5.18 -10.74 -16.65
N ARG A 751 4.06 -10.03 -16.49
CA ARG A 751 2.75 -10.40 -17.07
C ARG A 751 2.54 -9.89 -18.50
N ILE A 752 3.35 -8.96 -19.03
CA ILE A 752 3.24 -8.49 -20.42
C ILE A 752 3.47 -9.69 -21.36
N PRO A 753 2.48 -10.09 -22.19
CA PRO A 753 2.62 -11.21 -23.11
C PRO A 753 3.77 -11.00 -24.09
N MET A 754 4.50 -12.07 -24.43
CA MET A 754 5.67 -11.97 -25.32
C MET A 754 5.34 -11.33 -26.67
N CYS A 755 4.13 -11.56 -27.20
CA CYS A 755 3.63 -10.97 -28.44
C CYS A 755 3.49 -9.43 -28.42
N HIS A 756 3.50 -8.79 -27.25
CA HIS A 756 3.41 -7.34 -27.07
C HIS A 756 4.76 -6.67 -26.70
N ARG A 757 5.77 -7.44 -26.28
CA ARG A 757 7.08 -6.89 -25.88
C ARG A 757 7.87 -6.31 -27.06
N TYR A 758 8.73 -5.34 -26.78
CA TYR A 758 9.41 -4.50 -27.78
C TYR A 758 10.12 -5.32 -28.87
N ASP A 759 10.94 -6.30 -28.48
CA ASP A 759 11.80 -7.09 -29.38
C ASP A 759 11.04 -8.12 -30.22
N SER A 760 9.81 -8.46 -29.81
CA SER A 760 8.91 -9.36 -30.56
C SER A 760 8.00 -8.58 -31.52
N VAL A 761 7.53 -7.39 -31.10
CA VAL A 761 6.70 -6.51 -31.93
C VAL A 761 7.51 -5.83 -33.03
N LYS A 762 8.77 -5.48 -32.74
CA LYS A 762 9.76 -4.91 -33.68
C LYS A 762 9.26 -3.65 -34.39
N PHE A 763 8.72 -2.69 -33.63
CA PHE A 763 8.14 -1.44 -34.17
C PHE A 763 9.09 -0.71 -35.14
N TYR A 764 10.39 -0.73 -34.88
CA TYR A 764 11.41 -0.15 -35.75
C TYR A 764 11.40 -0.73 -37.17
N GLU A 765 11.10 -2.02 -37.37
CA GLU A 765 11.03 -2.68 -38.70
C GLU A 765 9.71 -2.41 -39.45
N ARG A 766 8.67 -1.91 -38.78
CA ARG A 766 7.31 -1.75 -39.35
C ARG A 766 7.21 -0.57 -40.32
N LYS A 767 6.40 -0.74 -41.36
CA LYS A 767 6.11 0.28 -42.38
C LYS A 767 4.96 1.19 -41.97
N ILE A 768 4.98 2.44 -42.43
CA ILE A 768 3.97 3.47 -42.13
C ILE A 768 2.54 2.97 -42.47
N ASP A 769 2.36 2.28 -43.58
CA ASP A 769 1.04 1.81 -44.01
C ASP A 769 0.50 0.67 -43.13
N GLU A 770 1.38 -0.20 -42.62
CA GLU A 770 1.03 -1.24 -41.63
C GLU A 770 0.58 -0.62 -40.29
N LEU A 771 1.13 0.54 -39.94
CA LEU A 771 0.73 1.30 -38.76
C LEU A 771 -0.61 2.00 -38.94
N LYS A 772 -0.85 2.61 -40.11
CA LYS A 772 -2.11 3.28 -40.46
C LYS A 772 -3.29 2.31 -40.47
N VAL A 773 -3.11 1.10 -41.00
CA VAL A 773 -4.16 0.06 -41.03
C VAL A 773 -4.47 -0.48 -39.63
N ASN A 774 -3.46 -0.72 -38.79
CA ASN A 774 -3.64 -1.35 -37.47
C ASN A 774 -3.55 -0.34 -36.31
N ARG A 775 -4.00 0.91 -36.52
CA ARG A 775 -3.88 2.02 -35.56
C ARG A 775 -4.30 1.63 -34.13
N ASP A 776 -5.37 0.84 -34.03
CA ASP A 776 -6.03 0.50 -32.76
C ASP A 776 -5.26 -0.53 -31.92
N TYR A 777 -4.26 -1.18 -32.52
CA TYR A 777 -3.19 -1.87 -31.79
C TYR A 777 -2.05 -0.91 -31.41
N TRP A 778 -1.60 -0.09 -32.37
CA TRP A 778 -0.40 0.74 -32.21
C TRP A 778 -0.54 1.91 -31.23
N ALA A 779 -1.72 2.53 -31.12
CA ALA A 779 -1.94 3.61 -30.16
C ALA A 779 -1.87 3.12 -28.69
N PRO A 780 -2.55 2.01 -28.31
CA PRO A 780 -2.33 1.36 -27.01
C PRO A 780 -0.90 0.86 -26.80
N TRP A 781 -0.28 0.25 -27.82
CA TRP A 781 1.11 -0.23 -27.71
C TRP A 781 2.09 0.92 -27.43
N LEU A 782 1.95 2.06 -28.11
CA LEU A 782 2.76 3.24 -27.83
C LEU A 782 2.45 3.82 -26.44
N LYS A 783 1.18 3.86 -26.01
CA LYS A 783 0.80 4.28 -24.65
C LYS A 783 1.48 3.40 -23.59
N GLU A 784 1.46 2.09 -23.76
CA GLU A 784 2.13 1.12 -22.89
C GLU A 784 3.64 1.38 -22.85
N GLN A 785 4.33 1.41 -23.99
CA GLN A 785 5.79 1.52 -24.02
C GLN A 785 6.29 2.90 -23.53
N PHE A 786 5.58 4.01 -23.82
CA PHE A 786 5.88 5.30 -23.19
C PHE A 786 5.68 5.24 -21.67
N THR A 787 4.65 4.55 -21.17
CA THR A 787 4.44 4.36 -19.73
C THR A 787 5.54 3.48 -19.11
N TYR A 788 5.97 2.42 -19.80
CA TYR A 788 7.03 1.50 -19.36
C TYR A 788 8.35 2.22 -19.10
N HIS A 789 8.74 3.17 -19.96
CA HIS A 789 9.93 3.98 -19.72
C HIS A 789 9.65 5.18 -18.79
N ALA A 790 8.44 5.74 -18.75
CA ALA A 790 8.10 6.85 -17.85
C ALA A 790 8.18 6.47 -16.37
N ILE A 791 7.69 5.29 -15.98
CA ILE A 791 7.70 4.80 -14.58
C ILE A 791 9.12 4.87 -13.96
N PRO A 792 10.14 4.17 -14.48
CA PRO A 792 11.51 4.24 -13.93
C PRO A 792 12.18 5.60 -14.15
N THR A 793 11.81 6.36 -15.18
CA THR A 793 12.34 7.73 -15.40
C THR A 793 11.90 8.68 -14.28
N VAL A 794 10.61 8.66 -13.90
CA VAL A 794 10.09 9.49 -12.81
C VAL A 794 10.54 8.97 -11.45
N LEU A 795 10.41 7.66 -11.18
CA LEU A 795 10.81 7.07 -9.89
C LEU A 795 12.25 7.41 -9.52
N ASN A 796 13.15 7.49 -10.50
CA ASN A 796 14.57 7.77 -10.31
C ASN A 796 15.00 9.21 -10.59
N HIS A 797 14.07 10.12 -10.85
CA HIS A 797 14.37 11.47 -11.34
C HIS A 797 15.24 12.26 -10.32
N PRO A 798 16.48 12.67 -10.66
CA PRO A 798 17.46 13.18 -9.67
C PRO A 798 16.97 14.29 -8.74
N PHE A 799 16.12 15.20 -9.25
CA PHE A 799 15.46 16.26 -8.49
C PHE A 799 14.74 15.77 -7.22
N LEU A 800 14.02 14.64 -7.28
CA LEU A 800 13.21 14.15 -6.13
C LEU A 800 14.10 13.91 -4.91
N TYR A 801 15.27 13.31 -5.12
CA TYR A 801 16.22 13.02 -4.04
C TYR A 801 17.00 14.25 -3.60
N ILE A 802 17.35 15.17 -4.52
CA ILE A 802 18.01 16.45 -4.18
C ILE A 802 17.12 17.27 -3.25
N VAL A 803 15.83 17.46 -3.60
CA VAL A 803 14.88 18.21 -2.78
C VAL A 803 14.58 17.46 -1.48
N GLY A 804 14.43 16.13 -1.53
CA GLY A 804 14.20 15.30 -0.35
C GLY A 804 15.33 15.38 0.69
N ALA A 805 16.59 15.42 0.24
CA ALA A 805 17.75 15.56 1.12
C ALA A 805 17.92 16.98 1.67
N GLN A 806 17.54 18.03 0.92
CA GLN A 806 17.53 19.40 1.44
C GLN A 806 16.55 19.61 2.60
N HIS A 807 15.38 18.97 2.54
CA HIS A 807 14.39 19.03 3.62
C HIS A 807 14.74 18.11 4.81
N ASN A 808 15.59 17.10 4.60
CA ASN A 808 15.98 16.13 5.62
C ASN A 808 17.52 16.08 5.76
N PRO A 809 18.15 16.97 6.55
CA PRO A 809 19.61 17.06 6.64
C PRO A 809 20.32 15.83 7.23
N ASN A 810 19.57 14.86 7.79
CA ASN A 810 20.09 13.56 8.23
C ASN A 810 20.06 12.49 7.10
N LEU A 811 19.42 12.77 5.96
CA LEU A 811 19.19 11.81 4.86
C LEU A 811 20.40 11.77 3.91
N GLY A 812 21.47 11.11 4.36
CA GLY A 812 22.64 10.83 3.53
C GLY A 812 22.31 9.83 2.42
N ILE A 813 22.12 10.30 1.18
CA ILE A 813 21.83 9.43 0.03
C ILE A 813 23.02 8.48 -0.21
N PRO A 814 22.83 7.15 -0.21
CA PRO A 814 23.92 6.21 -0.47
C PRO A 814 24.44 6.34 -1.91
N ASN A 815 25.76 6.49 -2.09
CA ASN A 815 26.39 6.64 -3.41
C ASN A 815 26.00 5.52 -4.40
N THR A 816 25.86 4.28 -3.92
CA THR A 816 25.42 3.13 -4.73
C THR A 816 23.98 3.27 -5.23
N PHE A 817 23.10 3.83 -4.41
CA PHE A 817 21.71 4.13 -4.80
C PHE A 817 21.69 5.27 -5.80
N TRP A 818 22.29 6.42 -5.44
CA TRP A 818 22.35 7.62 -6.28
C TRP A 818 22.90 7.35 -7.68
N ARG A 819 23.99 6.59 -7.78
CA ARG A 819 24.58 6.20 -9.07
C ARG A 819 23.61 5.36 -9.89
N ARG A 820 23.03 4.30 -9.30
CA ARG A 820 22.12 3.40 -10.00
C ARG A 820 20.83 4.10 -10.44
N SER A 821 20.24 4.94 -9.60
CA SER A 821 19.04 5.71 -9.95
C SER A 821 19.34 6.71 -11.07
N SER A 822 20.47 7.42 -10.97
CA SER A 822 20.97 8.34 -12.00
C SER A 822 21.14 7.64 -13.36
N GLU A 823 21.80 6.47 -13.37
CA GLU A 823 21.98 5.62 -14.56
C GLU A 823 20.62 5.11 -15.13
N GLN A 824 19.67 4.69 -14.29
CA GLN A 824 18.34 4.25 -14.73
C GLN A 824 17.47 5.41 -15.28
N ALA A 825 17.48 6.58 -14.65
CA ALA A 825 16.71 7.74 -15.14
C ALA A 825 17.17 8.16 -16.55
N LEU A 826 18.49 8.22 -16.78
CA LEU A 826 19.07 8.56 -18.09
C LEU A 826 18.82 7.50 -19.16
N LEU A 827 18.88 6.21 -18.80
CA LEU A 827 18.59 5.08 -19.69
C LEU A 827 17.15 5.17 -20.23
N HIS A 828 16.15 5.27 -19.34
CA HIS A 828 14.76 5.27 -19.76
C HIS A 828 14.32 6.61 -20.39
N ALA A 829 14.91 7.75 -20.00
CA ALA A 829 14.74 9.02 -20.72
C ALA A 829 15.26 8.94 -22.17
N THR A 830 16.45 8.35 -22.37
CA THR A 830 17.00 8.09 -23.72
C THR A 830 16.07 7.19 -24.56
N TRP A 831 15.44 6.19 -23.94
CA TRP A 831 14.45 5.35 -24.62
C TRP A 831 13.18 6.12 -25.00
N ILE A 832 12.67 7.03 -24.16
CA ILE A 832 11.55 7.92 -24.50
C ILE A 832 11.90 8.76 -25.74
N VAL A 833 13.10 9.33 -25.81
CA VAL A 833 13.56 10.11 -26.98
C VAL A 833 13.61 9.23 -28.24
N ARG A 834 14.09 7.99 -28.14
CA ARG A 834 14.10 7.06 -29.28
C ARG A 834 12.69 6.64 -29.71
N MET A 835 11.76 6.48 -28.77
CA MET A 835 10.34 6.24 -29.08
C MET A 835 9.71 7.46 -29.77
N ILE A 836 10.07 8.67 -29.36
CA ILE A 836 9.70 9.93 -30.04
C ILE A 836 10.23 9.95 -31.48
N ASP A 837 11.53 9.68 -31.70
CA ASP A 837 12.11 9.59 -33.05
C ASP A 837 11.30 8.64 -33.94
N MET A 838 11.06 7.40 -33.48
CA MET A 838 10.34 6.39 -34.25
C MET A 838 8.86 6.74 -34.49
N VAL A 839 8.22 7.49 -33.59
CA VAL A 839 6.84 8.00 -33.77
C VAL A 839 6.79 9.11 -34.82
N VAL A 840 7.78 10.02 -34.81
CA VAL A 840 7.89 11.13 -35.77
C VAL A 840 8.24 10.60 -37.16
N ASP A 841 9.28 9.77 -37.28
CA ASP A 841 9.71 9.15 -38.54
C ASP A 841 8.58 8.37 -39.21
N LYS A 842 7.76 7.66 -38.42
CA LYS A 842 6.65 6.84 -38.91
C LYS A 842 5.30 7.58 -38.92
N GLN A 843 5.28 8.87 -38.57
CA GLN A 843 4.13 9.78 -38.66
C GLN A 843 2.86 9.27 -37.93
N VAL A 844 3.02 8.70 -36.73
CA VAL A 844 1.89 8.14 -35.98
C VAL A 844 1.11 9.26 -35.27
N PRO A 845 -0.22 9.41 -35.49
CA PRO A 845 -1.01 10.49 -34.89
C PRO A 845 -1.30 10.20 -33.40
N LEU A 846 -0.57 10.91 -32.53
CA LEU A 846 -0.83 10.95 -31.09
C LEU A 846 -1.44 12.30 -30.72
N VAL A 847 -2.45 12.28 -29.84
CA VAL A 847 -3.21 13.46 -29.38
C VAL A 847 -3.39 13.47 -27.85
N ASP A 848 -3.25 12.32 -27.20
CA ASP A 848 -3.32 12.17 -25.74
C ASP A 848 -2.23 13.03 -25.04
N PRO A 849 -2.59 14.04 -24.22
CA PRO A 849 -1.64 14.93 -23.55
C PRO A 849 -0.58 14.23 -22.71
N PHE A 850 -0.82 12.97 -22.30
CA PHE A 850 0.15 12.13 -21.62
C PHE A 850 1.47 11.97 -22.39
N PHE A 851 1.43 11.88 -23.72
CA PHE A 851 2.66 11.77 -24.52
C PHE A 851 3.52 13.04 -24.45
N GLY A 852 2.86 14.21 -24.44
CA GLY A 852 3.52 15.49 -24.15
C GLY A 852 4.07 15.56 -22.71
N HIS A 853 3.34 15.03 -21.73
CA HIS A 853 3.79 14.96 -20.33
C HIS A 853 5.04 14.10 -20.17
N VAL A 854 5.05 12.89 -20.71
CA VAL A 854 6.22 11.98 -20.67
C VAL A 854 7.41 12.58 -21.42
N ALA A 855 7.19 13.30 -22.52
CA ALA A 855 8.25 14.03 -23.21
C ALA A 855 8.81 15.20 -22.38
N ALA A 856 7.97 15.95 -21.64
CA ALA A 856 8.43 16.99 -20.73
C ALA A 856 9.26 16.40 -19.58
N ILE A 857 8.85 15.27 -19.00
CA ILE A 857 9.62 14.53 -17.98
C ILE A 857 10.98 14.06 -18.53
N ALA A 858 11.02 13.51 -19.75
CA ALA A 858 12.30 13.16 -20.37
C ALA A 858 13.17 14.41 -20.60
N ALA A 859 12.58 15.54 -21.00
CA ALA A 859 13.28 16.81 -21.10
C ALA A 859 13.83 17.28 -19.74
N THR A 860 13.11 17.13 -18.62
CA THR A 860 13.64 17.54 -17.30
C THR A 860 14.84 16.69 -16.86
N VAL A 861 14.88 15.40 -17.21
CA VAL A 861 16.07 14.55 -17.02
C VAL A 861 17.22 14.97 -17.94
N HIS A 862 16.97 15.18 -19.23
CA HIS A 862 18.03 15.58 -20.16
C HIS A 862 18.62 16.97 -19.83
N LEU A 863 17.77 17.93 -19.43
CA LEU A 863 18.18 19.25 -18.94
C LEU A 863 19.16 19.17 -17.76
N TYR A 864 18.94 18.22 -16.83
CA TYR A 864 19.87 17.95 -15.72
C TYR A 864 21.25 17.50 -16.21
N TYR A 865 21.33 16.69 -17.28
CA TYR A 865 22.60 16.24 -17.86
C TYR A 865 23.23 17.24 -18.85
N CYS A 866 22.57 18.36 -19.19
CA CYS A 866 23.19 19.43 -19.98
C CYS A 866 24.34 20.17 -19.25
N CYS A 867 24.55 19.94 -17.95
CA CYS A 867 25.77 20.35 -17.23
C CYS A 867 26.70 19.19 -16.83
N ALA A 868 26.53 18.00 -17.42
CA ALA A 868 27.44 16.87 -17.18
C ALA A 868 28.89 17.18 -17.60
N ALA A 869 29.87 16.65 -16.85
CA ALA A 869 31.29 16.86 -17.11
C ALA A 869 31.78 16.15 -18.39
N ALA A 870 31.16 15.03 -18.76
CA ALA A 870 31.49 14.27 -19.95
C ALA A 870 30.87 14.92 -21.21
N ALA A 871 31.70 15.54 -22.05
CA ALA A 871 31.26 16.31 -23.23
C ALA A 871 30.33 15.53 -24.18
N ARG A 872 30.58 14.23 -24.42
CA ARG A 872 29.72 13.38 -25.27
C ARG A 872 28.31 13.22 -24.71
N LEU A 873 28.19 13.03 -23.39
CA LEU A 873 26.89 12.93 -22.70
C LEU A 873 26.17 14.28 -22.71
N LYS A 874 26.90 15.37 -22.42
CA LYS A 874 26.35 16.73 -22.41
C LYS A 874 25.77 17.13 -23.77
N HIS A 875 26.49 16.90 -24.86
CA HIS A 875 25.99 17.21 -26.21
C HIS A 875 24.78 16.35 -26.59
N LYS A 876 24.85 15.01 -26.36
CA LYS A 876 23.70 14.10 -26.59
C LYS A 876 22.45 14.56 -25.84
N SER A 877 22.59 14.89 -24.55
CA SER A 877 21.47 15.35 -23.72
C SER A 877 20.86 16.66 -24.22
N ASN A 878 21.63 17.57 -24.81
CA ASN A 878 21.07 18.78 -25.41
C ASN A 878 20.23 18.46 -26.67
N THR A 879 20.73 17.57 -27.54
CA THR A 879 19.98 17.08 -28.71
C THR A 879 18.69 16.36 -28.29
N ASP A 880 18.77 15.47 -27.28
CA ASP A 880 17.65 14.72 -26.74
C ASP A 880 16.59 15.65 -26.09
N PHE A 881 17.04 16.67 -25.34
CA PHE A 881 16.19 17.71 -24.79
C PHE A 881 15.43 18.48 -25.89
N ALA A 882 16.14 18.92 -26.94
CA ALA A 882 15.55 19.63 -28.07
C ALA A 882 14.51 18.77 -28.81
N LYS A 883 14.76 17.46 -28.97
CA LYS A 883 13.78 16.50 -29.52
C LYS A 883 12.52 16.40 -28.66
N CYS A 884 12.66 16.17 -27.35
CA CYS A 884 11.51 16.12 -26.43
C CYS A 884 10.67 17.40 -26.48
N ARG A 885 11.31 18.57 -26.51
CA ARG A 885 10.61 19.86 -26.60
C ARG A 885 9.93 20.06 -27.97
N ARG A 886 10.60 19.72 -29.07
CA ARG A 886 10.03 19.76 -30.43
C ARG A 886 8.81 18.84 -30.57
N PHE A 887 8.84 17.67 -29.92
CA PHE A 887 7.72 16.74 -29.84
C PHE A 887 6.57 17.28 -28.97
N LEU A 888 6.83 17.82 -27.77
CA LEU A 888 5.79 18.47 -26.94
C LEU A 888 5.05 19.58 -27.71
N LYS A 889 5.79 20.38 -28.50
CA LYS A 889 5.20 21.46 -29.32
C LYS A 889 4.23 20.98 -30.41
N SER A 890 4.31 19.72 -30.86
CA SER A 890 3.38 19.20 -31.89
C SER A 890 1.95 19.00 -31.37
N PHE A 891 1.76 18.89 -30.04
CA PHE A 891 0.45 18.73 -29.40
C PHE A 891 -0.27 20.07 -29.16
N ILE A 892 0.44 21.20 -29.17
CA ILE A 892 -0.13 22.54 -28.89
C ILE A 892 -1.34 22.89 -29.78
N PRO A 893 -1.39 22.55 -31.09
CA PRO A 893 -2.55 22.85 -31.93
C PRO A 893 -3.86 22.16 -31.51
N CYS A 894 -3.82 21.07 -30.73
CA CYS A 894 -5.00 20.32 -30.27
C CYS A 894 -5.16 20.26 -28.74
N SER A 895 -4.10 20.55 -27.97
CA SER A 895 -4.01 20.44 -26.51
C SER A 895 -3.50 21.72 -25.87
N ALA A 896 -4.40 22.46 -25.22
CA ALA A 896 -4.05 23.64 -24.43
C ALA A 896 -3.25 23.27 -23.17
N ALA A 897 -3.47 22.07 -22.61
CA ALA A 897 -2.65 21.52 -21.52
C ALA A 897 -1.17 21.36 -21.94
N CYS A 898 -0.90 20.85 -23.14
CA CYS A 898 0.46 20.78 -23.67
C CYS A 898 1.04 22.17 -23.96
N GLY A 899 0.19 23.14 -24.34
CA GLY A 899 0.56 24.56 -24.45
C GLY A 899 0.95 25.19 -23.11
N ALA A 900 0.29 24.84 -22.01
CA ALA A 900 0.72 25.25 -20.67
C ALA A 900 2.04 24.58 -20.26
N LEU A 901 2.21 23.30 -20.60
CA LEU A 901 3.41 22.54 -20.28
C LEU A 901 4.67 23.03 -21.03
N ASP A 902 4.59 23.45 -22.30
CA ASP A 902 5.73 24.08 -22.99
C ASP A 902 6.04 25.48 -22.41
N ARG A 903 5.06 26.26 -21.95
CA ARG A 903 5.34 27.52 -21.22
C ARG A 903 6.13 27.26 -19.94
N ASN A 904 5.76 26.24 -19.17
CA ASN A 904 6.46 25.86 -17.94
C ASN A 904 7.88 25.33 -18.21
N LEU A 905 8.03 24.45 -19.20
CA LEU A 905 9.33 23.93 -19.61
C LEU A 905 10.25 25.04 -20.16
N ASP A 906 9.72 25.95 -20.97
CA ASP A 906 10.47 27.09 -21.50
C ASP A 906 10.87 28.09 -20.40
N ARG A 907 9.97 28.41 -19.46
CA ARG A 907 10.28 29.26 -18.30
C ARG A 907 11.38 28.63 -17.45
N MET A 908 11.32 27.32 -17.20
CA MET A 908 12.39 26.60 -16.49
C MET A 908 13.71 26.59 -17.28
N THR A 909 13.65 26.48 -18.61
CA THR A 909 14.83 26.55 -19.49
C THR A 909 15.50 27.92 -19.43
N ARG A 910 14.72 29.01 -19.48
CA ARG A 910 15.21 30.39 -19.33
C ARG A 910 15.87 30.63 -17.96
N ILE A 911 15.27 30.11 -16.88
CA ILE A 911 15.85 30.17 -15.53
C ILE A 911 17.17 29.39 -15.46
N ALA A 912 17.24 28.20 -16.07
CA ALA A 912 18.46 27.41 -16.12
C ALA A 912 19.58 28.10 -16.93
N ALA A 913 19.22 28.80 -18.02
CA ALA A 913 20.14 29.54 -18.89
C ALA A 913 20.62 30.88 -18.35
N GLY A 914 19.95 31.46 -17.34
CA GLY A 914 20.37 32.68 -16.64
C GLY A 914 20.33 33.97 -17.47
N THR A 915 19.80 33.94 -18.69
CA THR A 915 19.61 35.10 -19.58
C THR A 915 18.34 34.92 -20.43
N GLU A 916 17.71 36.03 -20.84
CA GLU A 916 16.42 35.99 -21.55
C GLU A 916 16.53 35.78 -23.07
N ASN A 917 17.72 35.96 -23.66
CA ASN A 917 17.94 35.99 -25.11
C ASN A 917 19.16 35.15 -25.55
N MET A 918 19.07 33.82 -25.43
CA MET A 918 19.96 32.89 -26.13
C MET A 918 19.16 31.80 -26.81
N ASP A 919 19.59 31.40 -28.01
CA ASP A 919 19.00 30.26 -28.70
C ASP A 919 19.42 28.95 -28.03
N VAL A 920 18.45 28.07 -27.79
CA VAL A 920 18.62 26.98 -26.82
C VAL A 920 19.41 25.80 -27.39
N GLU A 921 19.44 25.62 -28.71
CA GLU A 921 20.10 24.47 -29.34
C GLU A 921 21.64 24.47 -29.21
N ASP A 922 22.27 25.63 -28.93
CA ASP A 922 23.72 25.77 -28.68
C ASP A 922 24.09 25.95 -27.18
N TRP A 923 23.13 25.93 -26.26
CA TRP A 923 23.36 26.29 -24.86
C TRP A 923 24.07 25.18 -24.05
N MET A 924 25.30 25.45 -23.60
CA MET A 924 26.20 24.44 -22.98
C MET A 924 26.80 24.87 -21.61
N PRO A 925 26.00 24.97 -20.53
CA PRO A 925 26.41 25.48 -19.21
C PRO A 925 27.37 24.57 -18.42
N SER A 926 28.07 25.13 -17.42
CA SER A 926 28.83 24.36 -16.40
C SER A 926 28.11 24.23 -15.05
N LYS A 927 27.03 25.00 -14.86
CA LYS A 927 26.12 24.98 -13.70
C LYS A 927 24.72 25.30 -14.22
N ILE A 928 23.68 24.70 -13.64
CA ILE A 928 22.28 25.06 -13.96
C ILE A 928 21.52 25.45 -12.70
N TYR A 929 20.51 26.30 -12.87
CA TYR A 929 19.59 26.71 -11.83
C TYR A 929 18.19 26.19 -12.15
N LEU A 930 17.64 25.28 -11.32
CA LEU A 930 16.30 24.73 -11.53
C LEU A 930 15.29 25.29 -10.52
N SER A 931 14.14 25.75 -11.03
CA SER A 931 13.03 26.24 -10.20
C SER A 931 12.27 25.07 -9.57
N VAL A 932 12.20 25.01 -8.23
CA VAL A 932 11.48 23.94 -7.52
C VAL A 932 9.97 23.92 -7.86
N PRO A 933 9.23 25.06 -7.86
CA PRO A 933 7.81 25.06 -8.22
C PRO A 933 7.53 24.54 -9.65
N LEU A 934 8.24 25.04 -10.67
CA LEU A 934 8.01 24.64 -12.06
C LEU A 934 8.29 23.16 -12.30
N MET A 935 9.28 22.59 -11.59
CA MET A 935 9.57 21.16 -11.67
C MET A 935 8.43 20.32 -11.06
N TRP A 936 7.81 20.76 -9.95
CA TRP A 936 6.61 20.09 -9.41
C TRP A 936 5.40 20.24 -10.33
N GLU A 937 5.17 21.42 -10.91
CA GLU A 937 4.09 21.65 -11.89
C GLU A 937 4.20 20.74 -13.10
N ILE A 938 5.42 20.49 -13.58
CA ILE A 938 5.71 19.55 -14.68
C ILE A 938 5.50 18.10 -14.20
N LEU A 939 6.19 17.64 -13.14
CA LEU A 939 6.15 16.25 -12.69
C LEU A 939 4.76 15.78 -12.20
N GLN A 940 3.90 16.70 -11.77
CA GLN A 940 2.53 16.40 -11.31
C GLN A 940 1.45 16.62 -12.39
N PHE A 941 1.82 17.13 -13.57
CA PHE A 941 0.89 17.58 -14.61
C PHE A 941 -0.13 18.64 -14.13
N ASN A 942 0.29 19.54 -13.23
CA ASN A 942 -0.55 20.61 -12.66
C ASN A 942 -0.60 21.88 -13.54
N SER A 943 -0.29 21.77 -14.84
CA SER A 943 -0.18 22.90 -15.77
C SER A 943 -1.56 23.45 -16.18
N THR A 944 -2.16 24.30 -15.35
CA THR A 944 -3.41 25.00 -15.63
C THR A 944 -3.25 26.09 -16.70
N THR A 945 -4.29 26.31 -17.50
CA THR A 945 -4.30 27.37 -18.51
C THR A 945 -4.62 28.74 -17.89
N ASP A 946 -3.77 29.74 -18.10
CA ASP A 946 -3.97 31.13 -17.64
C ASP A 946 -5.07 31.86 -18.42
N CYS A 947 -6.33 31.49 -18.21
CA CYS A 947 -7.49 32.10 -18.86
C CYS A 947 -7.85 33.48 -18.26
N GLN A 948 -6.96 34.47 -18.40
CA GLN A 948 -7.28 35.88 -18.07
C GLN A 948 -8.10 36.59 -19.17
N GLU A 949 -8.16 36.05 -20.40
CA GLU A 949 -8.75 36.77 -21.55
C GLU A 949 -10.16 36.30 -21.97
N ILE A 950 -10.70 35.20 -21.41
CA ILE A 950 -12.08 34.76 -21.68
C ILE A 950 -12.76 34.31 -20.38
N PRO A 951 -13.91 34.89 -19.99
CA PRO A 951 -14.68 34.47 -18.82
C PRO A 951 -15.51 33.20 -19.11
N THR A 952 -14.84 32.09 -19.44
CA THR A 952 -15.49 30.77 -19.39
C THR A 952 -15.84 30.46 -17.94
N ALA A 953 -17.12 30.24 -17.65
CA ALA A 953 -17.61 29.98 -16.30
C ALA A 953 -16.88 28.77 -15.69
N GLY A 954 -16.10 29.01 -14.63
CA GLY A 954 -15.53 27.95 -13.80
C GLY A 954 -16.64 27.12 -13.15
N LEU A 955 -16.32 25.87 -12.82
CA LEU A 955 -17.25 24.97 -12.11
C LEU A 955 -17.75 25.55 -10.78
N LEU A 956 -16.93 26.36 -10.14
CA LEU A 956 -17.16 26.99 -8.84
C LEU A 956 -17.11 28.50 -9.00
N ASP A 957 -17.98 29.19 -8.24
CA ASP A 957 -17.90 30.64 -8.06
C ASP A 957 -16.58 31.05 -7.37
N ALA A 958 -16.16 32.31 -7.58
CA ALA A 958 -14.92 32.86 -7.01
C ALA A 958 -14.89 32.86 -5.46
N SER A 959 -16.04 32.76 -4.79
CA SER A 959 -16.12 32.56 -3.34
C SER A 959 -15.73 31.16 -2.86
N LEU A 960 -15.68 30.17 -3.76
CA LEU A 960 -15.35 28.77 -3.46
C LEU A 960 -14.01 28.32 -4.09
N THR A 961 -13.46 29.08 -5.03
CA THR A 961 -12.07 28.89 -5.46
C THR A 961 -11.12 29.22 -4.29
N PRO A 962 -10.18 28.34 -3.92
CA PRO A 962 -9.21 28.65 -2.87
C PRO A 962 -8.45 29.94 -3.20
N ALA A 963 -8.30 30.82 -2.23
CA ALA A 963 -7.42 31.97 -2.35
C ALA A 963 -5.97 31.49 -2.45
N VAL A 964 -5.50 31.27 -3.68
CA VAL A 964 -4.09 31.01 -3.97
C VAL A 964 -3.31 32.21 -3.42
N PRO A 965 -2.44 32.05 -2.42
CA PRO A 965 -1.62 33.15 -1.96
C PRO A 965 -0.77 33.62 -3.16
N PRO A 966 -0.55 34.93 -3.34
CA PRO A 966 0.30 35.40 -4.42
C PRO A 966 1.65 34.71 -4.30
N VAL A 967 1.98 33.89 -5.30
CA VAL A 967 3.29 33.23 -5.35
C VAL A 967 4.28 34.35 -5.59
N ASP A 968 5.00 34.75 -4.53
CA ASP A 968 6.08 35.73 -4.63
C ASP A 968 7.12 35.20 -5.62
N THR A 969 7.07 35.73 -6.84
CA THR A 969 8.01 35.40 -7.92
C THR A 969 9.39 36.03 -7.70
N SER A 970 9.60 36.69 -6.56
CA SER A 970 10.89 37.12 -6.05
C SER A 970 11.64 35.99 -5.32
N ASP A 971 12.61 35.40 -6.03
CA ASP A 971 13.87 34.85 -5.52
C ASP A 971 13.89 34.18 -4.12
N SER A 972 13.89 32.84 -4.06
CA SER A 972 14.58 32.08 -2.98
C SER A 972 14.55 30.54 -3.06
N SER A 973 13.84 29.91 -4.01
CA SER A 973 13.76 28.43 -4.14
C SER A 973 14.28 27.88 -5.49
N THR A 974 15.44 28.38 -5.91
CA THR A 974 16.15 27.92 -7.12
C THR A 974 17.33 27.01 -6.73
N LEU A 975 17.35 25.78 -7.24
CA LEU A 975 18.41 24.80 -6.99
C LEU A 975 19.61 25.10 -7.88
N GLU A 976 20.75 25.48 -7.29
CA GLU A 976 22.04 25.36 -7.98
C GLU A 976 22.43 23.89 -8.10
N ILE A 977 22.64 23.42 -9.33
CA ILE A 977 23.06 22.03 -9.60
C ILE A 977 24.44 22.04 -10.27
N ILE A 978 25.37 21.33 -9.62
CA ILE A 978 26.70 21.01 -10.11
C ILE A 978 26.79 19.50 -10.21
N VAL A 979 26.88 18.94 -11.42
CA VAL A 979 27.04 17.48 -11.64
C VAL A 979 28.49 17.10 -11.32
N ALA A 980 28.79 16.96 -10.03
CA ALA A 980 30.15 16.86 -9.49
C ALA A 980 30.95 15.64 -9.99
N THR A 981 30.27 14.57 -10.40
CA THR A 981 30.87 13.44 -11.14
C THR A 981 29.89 12.92 -12.18
N SER A 982 30.38 12.66 -13.39
CA SER A 982 29.65 11.91 -14.43
C SER A 982 30.34 10.56 -14.63
N PRO A 983 29.65 9.41 -14.45
CA PRO A 983 30.22 8.13 -14.83
C PRO A 983 30.39 8.04 -16.36
N GLU A 984 31.30 7.19 -16.83
CA GLU A 984 31.36 6.81 -18.24
C GLU A 984 30.23 5.81 -18.58
N ILE A 985 29.01 6.33 -18.69
CA ILE A 985 27.81 5.53 -18.97
C ILE A 985 27.80 5.18 -20.47
N THR A 986 28.10 3.93 -20.80
CA THR A 986 27.87 3.36 -22.13
C THR A 986 26.51 2.65 -22.12
N ILE A 987 25.52 3.29 -22.74
CA ILE A 987 24.13 2.82 -22.78
C ILE A 987 23.97 1.84 -23.95
N ASN A 988 23.57 0.59 -23.68
CA ASN A 988 23.03 -0.28 -24.72
C ASN A 988 21.58 0.13 -25.05
N ILE A 989 21.23 0.12 -26.33
CA ILE A 989 19.90 0.51 -26.83
C ILE A 989 19.42 -0.51 -27.89
N ALA A 990 19.88 -1.76 -27.84
CA ALA A 990 19.61 -2.76 -28.86
C ALA A 990 18.30 -3.56 -28.63
N ASP A 991 17.82 -3.60 -27.39
CA ASP A 991 17.14 -4.73 -26.74
C ASP A 991 15.91 -4.31 -25.89
N GLY A 992 15.35 -3.13 -26.20
CA GLY A 992 14.27 -2.48 -25.43
C GLY A 992 14.61 -2.10 -23.98
N GLY A 993 15.78 -2.49 -23.46
CA GLY A 993 15.97 -2.67 -22.02
C GLY A 993 15.06 -3.75 -21.41
N GLN A 994 14.55 -4.70 -22.21
CA GLN A 994 13.54 -5.72 -21.82
C GLN A 994 14.07 -7.17 -21.90
N GLU A 995 15.22 -7.44 -22.54
CA GLU A 995 15.81 -8.79 -22.57
C GLU A 995 16.51 -9.18 -21.26
N ALA A 996 16.21 -10.38 -20.75
CA ALA A 996 16.99 -11.08 -19.73
C ALA A 996 17.78 -12.23 -20.39
N PRO A 997 19.03 -12.52 -19.94
CA PRO A 997 19.87 -13.53 -20.58
C PRO A 997 19.23 -14.93 -20.54
N THR A 998 18.93 -15.47 -21.73
CA THR A 998 18.13 -16.68 -21.89
C THR A 998 18.88 -17.96 -21.49
N SER A 999 18.54 -18.51 -20.32
CA SER A 999 19.05 -19.83 -19.92
C SER A 999 18.52 -20.91 -20.85
N THR A 1000 19.40 -21.52 -21.65
CA THR A 1000 19.05 -22.49 -22.70
C THR A 1000 18.78 -23.89 -22.14
N TYR A 1001 17.83 -23.98 -21.20
CA TYR A 1001 17.43 -25.22 -20.54
C TYR A 1001 16.65 -26.14 -21.51
N LYS A 1002 17.39 -26.93 -22.30
CA LYS A 1002 16.85 -27.96 -23.20
C LYS A 1002 16.07 -29.01 -22.40
N ARG A 1003 14.76 -28.82 -22.28
CA ARG A 1003 13.83 -29.77 -21.66
C ARG A 1003 13.80 -31.06 -22.48
N THR A 1004 14.44 -32.11 -21.98
CA THR A 1004 14.39 -33.45 -22.56
C THR A 1004 12.95 -33.97 -22.54
N GLN A 1005 12.34 -34.10 -23.72
CA GLN A 1005 11.04 -34.74 -23.86
C GLN A 1005 11.19 -36.25 -23.75
N ASN A 1006 10.73 -36.84 -22.65
CA ASN A 1006 10.47 -38.26 -22.56
C ASN A 1006 9.23 -38.59 -23.41
N VAL A 1007 9.45 -38.92 -24.69
CA VAL A 1007 8.39 -39.40 -25.59
C VAL A 1007 8.05 -40.85 -25.24
N SER A 1008 6.75 -41.14 -25.08
CA SER A 1008 6.24 -42.48 -24.79
C SER A 1008 6.48 -43.47 -25.93
N SER A 1009 6.87 -44.70 -25.61
CA SER A 1009 7.12 -45.75 -26.59
C SER A 1009 5.85 -46.33 -27.21
N ASN A 1010 5.81 -46.42 -28.55
CA ASN A 1010 5.18 -47.53 -29.26
C ASN A 1010 5.82 -47.75 -30.65
N PRO A 1011 5.98 -49.00 -31.15
CA PRO A 1011 6.84 -49.28 -32.30
C PRO A 1011 6.10 -49.68 -33.60
N ALA A 1012 6.62 -49.24 -34.76
CA ALA A 1012 6.37 -49.87 -36.05
C ALA A 1012 7.47 -49.54 -37.10
N ASN A 1013 7.94 -50.58 -37.79
CA ASN A 1013 8.27 -50.73 -39.23
C ASN A 1013 8.36 -49.45 -40.14
N SER A 1014 9.26 -49.36 -41.14
CA SER A 1014 10.31 -50.29 -41.62
C SER A 1014 11.19 -49.71 -42.75
N THR A 1015 12.41 -50.26 -42.90
CA THR A 1015 13.19 -50.45 -44.16
C THR A 1015 13.53 -49.30 -45.13
N ALA A 1016 14.86 -49.08 -45.30
CA ALA A 1016 15.62 -49.03 -46.58
C ALA A 1016 15.43 -47.80 -47.54
N THR A 1017 16.36 -47.42 -48.44
CA THR A 1017 17.69 -47.96 -48.84
C THR A 1017 18.63 -46.86 -49.43
N SER A 1018 19.94 -47.14 -49.49
CA SER A 1018 21.02 -46.65 -50.42
C SER A 1018 20.62 -45.73 -51.61
N SER A 1019 21.31 -44.64 -51.99
CA SER A 1019 22.66 -44.47 -52.63
C SER A 1019 22.53 -43.45 -53.80
N SER A 1020 23.54 -42.76 -54.39
CA SER A 1020 24.97 -42.49 -54.10
C SER A 1020 25.57 -41.48 -55.12
N SER A 1021 26.56 -40.66 -54.72
CA SER A 1021 27.53 -39.91 -55.58
C SER A 1021 26.97 -38.79 -56.51
N SER A 1022 27.72 -37.82 -57.05
CA SER A 1022 29.20 -37.60 -57.10
C SER A 1022 29.63 -36.11 -57.16
N SER A 1023 30.61 -35.74 -56.34
CA SER A 1023 31.69 -34.72 -56.53
C SER A 1023 31.54 -33.48 -57.45
N THR A 1024 31.76 -32.30 -56.88
CA THR A 1024 32.87 -31.39 -57.29
C THR A 1024 33.30 -30.47 -56.12
N SER A 1025 34.45 -29.79 -56.21
CA SER A 1025 35.22 -29.37 -55.03
C SER A 1025 35.53 -27.86 -54.92
N ARG A 1026 35.54 -27.37 -53.67
CA ARG A 1026 36.51 -26.38 -53.16
C ARG A 1026 36.64 -26.53 -51.64
N ALA A 1027 37.74 -26.03 -51.07
CA ALA A 1027 38.27 -26.54 -49.80
C ALA A 1027 38.07 -25.62 -48.59
N ALA A 1028 37.82 -26.23 -47.44
CA ALA A 1028 38.12 -25.73 -46.10
C ALA A 1028 38.35 -26.94 -45.18
N VAL A 1029 39.38 -26.90 -44.33
CA VAL A 1029 39.75 -27.97 -43.39
C VAL A 1029 40.29 -27.32 -42.10
N PHE A 1030 39.81 -27.84 -40.96
CA PHE A 1030 40.35 -27.90 -39.58
C PHE A 1030 41.75 -27.29 -39.29
N ASP A 1031 42.07 -26.76 -38.08
CA ASP A 1031 41.46 -26.97 -36.74
C ASP A 1031 40.98 -25.66 -36.03
N PRO A 1032 41.29 -25.36 -34.74
CA PRO A 1032 40.27 -25.30 -33.68
C PRO A 1032 40.03 -23.88 -33.10
N PRO A 1033 38.97 -23.66 -32.29
CA PRO A 1033 38.72 -22.35 -31.68
C PRO A 1033 39.76 -22.01 -30.62
N THR A 1034 40.53 -20.93 -30.84
CA THR A 1034 41.37 -20.30 -29.82
C THR A 1034 40.54 -19.42 -28.90
N VAL A 1035 40.71 -19.60 -27.58
CA VAL A 1035 40.09 -18.76 -26.55
C VAL A 1035 40.81 -17.43 -26.46
N GLU A 1036 40.07 -16.32 -26.50
CA GLU A 1036 40.54 -15.05 -25.93
C GLU A 1036 39.39 -14.33 -25.21
N GLN A 1037 39.54 -14.26 -23.88
CA GLN A 1037 38.84 -13.38 -22.92
C GLN A 1037 37.29 -13.36 -22.93
N ILE A 1038 36.73 -14.44 -22.36
CA ILE A 1038 35.57 -14.29 -21.46
C ILE A 1038 36.08 -13.77 -20.12
N ASP A 1039 35.80 -12.50 -19.81
CA ASP A 1039 35.71 -11.89 -18.48
C ASP A 1039 35.04 -10.50 -18.66
N SER A 1040 34.30 -9.94 -17.71
CA SER A 1040 34.25 -10.25 -16.28
C SER A 1040 32.83 -10.42 -15.75
N LEU A 1041 32.69 -11.29 -14.76
CA LEU A 1041 31.45 -11.54 -14.03
C LEU A 1041 31.18 -10.50 -12.92
N THR A 1042 29.98 -10.63 -12.37
CA THR A 1042 29.46 -10.01 -11.13
C THR A 1042 30.49 -9.76 -10.00
N PHE A 1043 30.31 -8.63 -9.29
CA PHE A 1043 30.94 -8.24 -8.01
C PHE A 1043 32.46 -7.98 -7.96
N ASN A 1044 32.83 -6.70 -7.83
CA ASN A 1044 33.98 -6.20 -7.03
C ASN A 1044 33.75 -4.70 -6.73
N THR A 1045 33.27 -4.32 -5.54
CA THR A 1045 34.02 -3.92 -4.32
C THR A 1045 34.72 -2.55 -4.37
N THR A 1046 34.34 -1.67 -3.43
CA THR A 1046 34.99 -0.40 -3.10
C THR A 1046 36.35 -0.55 -2.39
N PRO A 1047 37.34 0.30 -2.68
CA PRO A 1047 38.54 0.46 -1.85
C PRO A 1047 38.68 1.85 -1.21
N TRP A 1048 38.10 2.00 -0.01
CA TRP A 1048 38.54 2.85 1.13
C TRP A 1048 38.80 4.37 0.97
N LEU A 1049 39.29 4.99 2.05
CA LEU A 1049 39.11 6.41 2.43
C LEU A 1049 40.47 7.15 2.56
N TYR A 1050 40.44 8.47 2.30
CA TYR A 1050 41.47 9.50 2.59
C TYR A 1050 42.90 9.35 2.03
N ALA A 1051 43.24 10.20 1.05
CA ALA A 1051 44.58 10.77 0.88
C ALA A 1051 44.52 12.17 0.21
N ASP A 1052 45.54 12.99 0.46
CA ASP A 1052 45.62 14.46 0.26
C ASP A 1052 45.74 14.90 -1.23
N PRO A 1053 45.23 16.09 -1.65
CA PRO A 1053 45.22 16.51 -3.04
C PRO A 1053 46.53 17.21 -3.47
N SER A 1054 47.67 16.50 -3.44
CA SER A 1054 48.91 17.02 -4.03
C SER A 1054 49.92 15.96 -4.53
N GLN A 1055 49.89 15.65 -5.84
CA GLN A 1055 51.11 15.23 -6.55
C GLN A 1055 51.06 15.35 -8.08
N LEU A 1056 51.99 16.16 -8.60
CA LEU A 1056 52.72 16.03 -9.87
C LEU A 1056 51.94 16.03 -11.22
N VAL A 1057 51.83 17.26 -11.73
CA VAL A 1057 51.93 17.64 -13.15
C VAL A 1057 53.10 16.92 -13.88
N GLY A 1058 52.91 16.55 -15.15
CA GLY A 1058 54.02 16.48 -16.12
C GLY A 1058 53.83 15.55 -17.33
N ILE A 1059 54.33 16.01 -18.50
CA ILE A 1059 54.48 15.28 -19.77
C ILE A 1059 53.15 14.95 -20.49
N GLY A 1060 52.92 15.26 -21.78
CA GLY A 1060 53.74 16.01 -22.76
C GLY A 1060 53.89 15.28 -24.09
N ASP A 1061 53.22 15.77 -25.13
CA ASP A 1061 53.36 15.50 -26.58
C ASP A 1061 53.74 14.08 -27.09
N MET A 1062 52.83 13.48 -27.87
CA MET A 1062 53.16 12.90 -29.19
C MET A 1062 52.03 13.19 -30.19
N SER A 1063 52.38 13.22 -31.48
CA SER A 1063 51.64 13.95 -32.53
C SER A 1063 50.82 13.09 -33.52
N TYR A 1064 49.85 13.75 -34.16
CA TYR A 1064 49.02 13.29 -35.29
C TYR A 1064 49.79 12.65 -36.46
N PRO A 1065 49.10 11.85 -37.30
CA PRO A 1065 48.51 12.41 -38.54
C PRO A 1065 46.98 12.28 -38.64
N GLN A 1066 46.38 13.06 -39.54
CA GLN A 1066 44.94 13.10 -39.81
C GLN A 1066 44.53 12.14 -40.96
N SER A 1067 43.24 11.81 -41.00
CA SER A 1067 42.49 11.54 -42.24
C SER A 1067 41.16 12.32 -42.21
N GLU A 1068 40.62 12.64 -43.39
CA GLU A 1068 39.54 13.64 -43.54
C GLU A 1068 38.15 13.08 -43.15
N PRO A 1069 37.30 13.87 -42.45
CA PRO A 1069 35.88 13.57 -42.34
C PRO A 1069 35.13 13.98 -43.62
N GLY A 1070 34.40 13.05 -44.23
CA GLY A 1070 33.49 13.38 -45.34
C GLY A 1070 32.24 14.10 -44.85
N ASN A 1071 31.85 15.18 -45.53
CA ASN A 1071 30.70 16.02 -45.14
C ASN A 1071 29.39 15.25 -45.00
N ALA A 1072 28.63 15.54 -43.94
CA ALA A 1072 27.29 15.01 -43.74
C ALA A 1072 26.25 15.83 -44.52
N TRP A 1073 25.48 15.14 -45.35
CA TRP A 1073 24.48 15.57 -46.31
C TRP A 1073 23.24 16.37 -45.83
N TRP A 1074 23.26 17.03 -44.66
CA TRP A 1074 22.09 17.77 -44.12
C TRP A 1074 22.34 19.24 -43.72
N GLU A 1075 23.53 19.80 -43.97
CA GLU A 1075 23.71 21.26 -43.98
C GLU A 1075 23.17 21.83 -45.31
N GLY A 1076 21.94 22.36 -45.29
CA GLY A 1076 21.30 22.95 -46.45
C GLY A 1076 19.99 23.65 -46.09
N GLU A 1077 20.01 24.99 -46.08
CA GLU A 1077 18.83 25.81 -45.79
C GLU A 1077 17.73 25.63 -46.86
N ASN A 1078 16.46 25.62 -46.44
CA ASN A 1078 15.40 26.40 -47.06
C ASN A 1078 14.12 26.39 -46.19
N PHE A 1079 13.82 27.53 -45.58
CA PHE A 1079 12.47 27.82 -45.06
C PHE A 1079 11.51 28.11 -46.23
N ASN A 1080 10.20 28.04 -45.95
CA ASN A 1080 9.11 28.50 -46.83
C ASN A 1080 8.97 27.78 -48.19
N ASN A 1081 8.30 26.62 -48.19
CA ASN A 1081 7.08 26.40 -48.99
C ASN A 1081 6.50 24.99 -48.80
N ILE A 1082 5.22 24.91 -48.47
CA ILE A 1082 4.16 24.11 -49.15
C ILE A 1082 2.85 24.32 -48.37
N ILE A 1083 1.77 24.61 -49.09
CA ILE A 1083 0.41 24.83 -48.56
C ILE A 1083 -0.47 23.64 -48.99
N PHE A 1084 -1.48 23.33 -48.17
CA PHE A 1084 -2.64 22.45 -48.42
C PHE A 1084 -2.91 22.06 -49.89
N ASN A 1085 -3.19 20.78 -50.15
CA ASN A 1085 -4.58 20.33 -50.41
C ASN A 1085 -4.74 18.81 -50.70
N GLN A 1086 -6.02 18.37 -50.59
CA GLN A 1086 -6.65 17.12 -51.05
C GLN A 1086 -6.44 15.80 -50.26
N PHE A 1087 -7.60 15.19 -49.95
CA PHE A 1087 -7.89 13.86 -49.38
C PHE A 1087 -7.65 13.63 -47.87
#